data_AF-A0A9W7HYW8-F1
#
_entry.id   AF-A0A9W7HYW8-F1
#
_cell.length_a   1.000
_cell.length_b   1.000
_cell.length_c   1.000
_cell.angle_alpha   90.00
_cell.angle_beta   90.00
_cell.angle_gamma   90.00
#
_symmetry.space_group_name_H-M   'P 1'
#
loop_
_entity.id
_entity.type
_entity.pdbx_description
1 polymer ?
#
loop_
_entity_poly.entity_id
_entity_poly.type
_entity_poly.pdbx_seq_one_letter_code
_entity_poly.pdbx_strand_id
1 'polypeptide(L)'
;MSWLRTAVSKAVEAGNTSNITRNLKNYADTVVHHAGQAVAEGAKLFQDRIGSRSFRSLRQTVKRLEEAAISCRGPERAMLMRRWLVALKEIEKFSEVSSEVSSEGSDKNLEQIIVSDEVKEKPQRSSVVLYYDSDIGGAPMNFREVFLQSQALEFITISMIIEAPNEEEISLLQQLYRRCLTGGKEVHNAVVSSVQDLASAFSSYQDEVLVKREELLQFVQSAITGLKINTDLLRTDSEASDLKKKLSKLSTLEGHDNASDSATKVTIEALKEALAVIRNCSTLEKILMKKKSLNNGDSPELHSLKVDKLKVLSESLASSCAKAEKRILDHRLQKEEALTVRVAKATEAEGKEKEIVAEISVLERQKDELEAELKKVNISLAAASARLRDVREERDQFNEANNEIVAHLKMKEEELSKSISAGRVEAEVLQTWINFLEDTWLIQSAYTETKNKQVNEELEQHEKYFVNLAITLLSGYKNELKPAISRISKYVENLKKLNETSGNSSNPRGEDFNELNPRKHLEEDYLDNEAKIITTFSVVDSMKEQFDKNETHSRKDDSKIKELFNDIVKLRAEFEAIDRPTLEIETPKLDIPIEDLPKTLESTQPKPEATKDTPEATKDNPEAQPLLDPAAELAQLESEFGQGSHDYSADEIGDWEFDELERELRSGDSTSRN
;
A
#
# COMPACT_ATOMS: atom_id res chain seq x y z
N MET A 1 -8.91 0.25 -47.07
CA MET A 1 -8.46 1.05 -45.91
C MET A 1 -9.59 1.40 -44.90
N SER A 2 -10.65 0.59 -44.75
CA SER A 2 -11.69 0.85 -43.72
C SER A 2 -11.96 -0.33 -42.77
N TRP A 3 -11.64 -1.58 -43.15
CA TRP A 3 -11.93 -2.74 -42.29
C TRP A 3 -10.94 -2.95 -41.12
N LEU A 4 -9.71 -2.41 -41.24
CA LEU A 4 -8.71 -2.45 -40.17
C LEU A 4 -9.06 -1.57 -38.96
N ARG A 5 -9.86 -0.51 -39.13
CA ARG A 5 -10.28 0.35 -38.01
C ARG A 5 -11.36 -0.30 -37.15
N THR A 6 -12.26 -1.08 -37.74
CA THR A 6 -13.39 -1.70 -37.01
C THR A 6 -12.98 -2.96 -36.25
N ALA A 7 -11.97 -3.70 -36.73
CA ALA A 7 -11.45 -4.88 -36.04
C ALA A 7 -10.62 -4.53 -34.79
N VAL A 8 -9.89 -3.40 -34.83
CA VAL A 8 -9.09 -2.92 -33.69
C VAL A 8 -9.98 -2.38 -32.56
N SER A 9 -11.12 -1.76 -32.87
CA SER A 9 -12.07 -1.31 -31.85
C SER A 9 -12.71 -2.46 -31.08
N LYS A 10 -13.06 -3.56 -31.78
CA LYS A 10 -13.71 -4.73 -31.16
C LYS A 10 -12.74 -5.63 -30.37
N ALA A 11 -11.46 -5.65 -30.70
CA ALA A 11 -10.46 -6.39 -29.93
C ALA A 11 -10.01 -5.68 -28.64
N VAL A 12 -10.21 -4.36 -28.54
CA VAL A 12 -9.90 -3.56 -27.34
C VAL A 12 -10.99 -3.66 -26.26
N GLU A 13 -12.21 -4.06 -26.61
CA GLU A 13 -13.30 -4.27 -25.63
C GLU A 13 -13.13 -5.57 -24.81
N ALA A 14 -12.27 -6.50 -25.23
CA ALA A 14 -12.07 -7.79 -24.56
C ALA A 14 -10.93 -7.81 -23.51
N GLY A 15 -10.16 -6.74 -23.36
CA GLY A 15 -8.97 -6.69 -22.48
C GLY A 15 -9.06 -5.68 -21.34
N ASN A 16 -10.26 -5.41 -20.83
CA ASN A 16 -10.51 -4.32 -19.88
C ASN A 16 -10.36 -4.77 -18.42
N THR A 17 -9.12 -4.85 -17.90
CA THR A 17 -8.87 -5.13 -16.47
C THR A 17 -7.80 -4.26 -15.79
N SER A 18 -7.27 -3.20 -16.41
CA SER A 18 -6.29 -2.31 -15.74
C SER A 18 -6.76 -0.85 -15.61
N ASN A 19 -6.71 -0.33 -14.38
CA ASN A 19 -7.15 1.03 -14.01
C ASN A 19 -6.30 2.15 -14.65
N ILE A 20 -5.09 1.84 -15.11
CA ILE A 20 -4.16 2.80 -15.71
C ILE A 20 -4.60 3.18 -17.13
N THR A 21 -5.10 2.24 -17.94
CA THR A 21 -5.59 2.55 -19.29
C THR A 21 -6.82 3.46 -19.24
N ARG A 22 -7.66 3.30 -18.22
CA ARG A 22 -8.83 4.15 -18.00
C ARG A 22 -8.43 5.56 -17.56
N ASN A 23 -7.39 5.71 -16.72
CA ASN A 23 -6.90 7.03 -16.32
C ASN A 23 -6.11 7.72 -17.44
N LEU A 24 -5.10 7.08 -18.03
CA LEU A 24 -4.23 7.70 -19.04
C LEU A 24 -5.01 8.10 -20.32
N LYS A 25 -5.96 7.26 -20.77
CA LYS A 25 -6.79 7.53 -21.96
C LYS A 25 -7.88 8.58 -21.70
N ASN A 26 -8.52 8.55 -20.54
CA ASN A 26 -9.48 9.60 -20.16
C ASN A 26 -8.78 10.95 -19.89
N TYR A 27 -7.53 10.94 -19.39
CA TYR A 27 -6.74 12.17 -19.22
C TYR A 27 -6.35 12.80 -20.56
N ALA A 28 -5.90 12.01 -21.54
CA ALA A 28 -5.56 12.53 -22.86
C ALA A 28 -6.77 13.19 -23.56
N ASP A 29 -7.97 12.60 -23.45
CA ASP A 29 -9.21 13.19 -23.99
C ASP A 29 -9.69 14.42 -23.21
N THR A 30 -9.41 14.50 -21.90
CA THR A 30 -9.79 15.66 -21.08
C THR A 30 -8.82 16.84 -21.24
N VAL A 31 -7.53 16.57 -21.54
CA VAL A 31 -6.48 17.59 -21.76
C VAL A 31 -6.75 18.43 -23.00
N VAL A 32 -7.39 17.87 -24.04
CA VAL A 32 -7.81 18.62 -25.23
C VAL A 32 -8.91 19.64 -24.91
N HIS A 33 -9.71 19.42 -23.86
CA HIS A 33 -10.78 20.33 -23.45
C HIS A 33 -10.40 21.29 -22.29
N HIS A 34 -9.35 21.00 -21.50
CA HIS A 34 -8.98 21.80 -20.31
C HIS A 34 -7.63 22.54 -20.35
N ALA A 35 -6.84 22.40 -21.41
CA ALA A 35 -5.56 23.12 -21.54
C ALA A 35 -5.69 24.67 -21.50
N GLY A 36 -6.88 25.22 -21.72
CA GLY A 36 -7.15 26.66 -21.59
C GLY A 36 -7.50 27.16 -20.17
N GLN A 37 -7.81 26.27 -19.22
CA GLN A 37 -8.28 26.64 -17.88
C GLN A 37 -7.31 26.29 -16.74
N ALA A 38 -6.46 25.26 -16.92
CA ALA A 38 -5.49 24.84 -15.91
C ALA A 38 -4.34 25.84 -15.65
N VAL A 39 -3.96 26.63 -16.67
CA VAL A 39 -2.87 27.62 -16.55
C VAL A 39 -3.32 28.86 -15.75
N ALA A 40 -4.61 29.21 -15.78
CA ALA A 40 -5.16 30.36 -15.04
C ALA A 40 -5.55 30.01 -13.59
N GLU A 41 -5.91 28.76 -13.31
CA GLU A 41 -6.37 28.34 -11.97
C GLU A 41 -5.27 27.81 -11.05
N GLY A 42 -4.10 27.42 -11.59
CA GLY A 42 -2.90 27.13 -10.79
C GLY A 42 -2.41 28.32 -9.95
N ALA A 43 -2.85 29.55 -10.29
CA ALA A 43 -2.58 30.77 -9.55
C ALA A 43 -3.45 30.95 -8.28
N LYS A 44 -4.54 30.19 -8.11
CA LYS A 44 -5.49 30.38 -6.99
C LYS A 44 -5.23 29.54 -5.74
N LEU A 45 -4.25 28.62 -5.75
CA LEU A 45 -3.99 27.72 -4.61
C LEU A 45 -3.54 28.45 -3.31
N PHE A 46 -3.20 29.75 -3.40
CA PHE A 46 -2.59 30.52 -2.32
C PHE A 46 -3.32 31.82 -1.94
N GLN A 47 -4.51 32.10 -2.49
CA GLN A 47 -5.24 33.34 -2.19
C GLN A 47 -6.72 33.18 -1.85
N ASP A 48 -7.15 32.01 -1.34
CA ASP A 48 -8.48 31.92 -0.75
C ASP A 48 -8.48 32.29 0.74
N ARG A 49 -9.22 33.38 0.98
CA ARG A 49 -9.60 34.06 2.23
C ARG A 49 -9.32 33.32 3.54
N ILE A 50 -8.57 34.04 4.37
CA ILE A 50 -8.55 34.01 5.84
C ILE A 50 -9.96 33.75 6.40
N GLY A 51 -10.14 32.57 6.98
CA GLY A 51 -11.33 32.17 7.74
C GLY A 51 -11.06 30.84 8.45
N SER A 52 -11.27 30.82 9.77
CA SER A 52 -11.26 29.69 10.73
C SER A 52 -11.01 28.27 10.16
N ARG A 53 -9.92 27.61 10.63
CA ARG A 53 -9.53 26.19 10.41
C ARG A 53 -10.39 25.42 9.39
N SER A 54 -10.23 25.72 8.10
CA SER A 54 -10.83 24.91 7.03
C SER A 54 -9.83 23.82 6.63
N PHE A 55 -10.18 22.56 6.90
CA PHE A 55 -9.44 21.42 6.38
C PHE A 55 -9.60 21.38 4.85
N ARG A 56 -8.50 21.15 4.13
CA ARG A 56 -8.55 20.92 2.69
C ARG A 56 -8.86 19.45 2.41
N SER A 57 -9.56 19.17 1.32
CA SER A 57 -9.85 17.78 0.94
C SER A 57 -8.55 17.04 0.58
N LEU A 58 -8.36 15.86 1.19
CA LEU A 58 -7.21 15.00 0.96
C LEU A 58 -7.26 14.45 -0.47
N ARG A 59 -8.36 13.81 -0.87
CA ARG A 59 -8.53 13.17 -2.18
C ARG A 59 -8.34 14.16 -3.34
N GLN A 60 -8.91 15.36 -3.22
CA GLN A 60 -8.74 16.39 -4.25
C GLN A 60 -7.29 16.88 -4.34
N THR A 61 -6.59 16.98 -3.22
CA THR A 61 -5.18 17.42 -3.20
C THR A 61 -4.26 16.35 -3.80
N VAL A 62 -4.45 15.08 -3.42
CA VAL A 62 -3.71 13.94 -4.01
C VAL A 62 -3.90 13.92 -5.53
N LYS A 63 -5.14 13.98 -6.00
CA LYS A 63 -5.44 14.00 -7.44
C LYS A 63 -4.75 15.15 -8.16
N ARG A 64 -4.79 16.38 -7.62
CA ARG A 64 -4.12 17.54 -8.22
C ARG A 64 -2.60 17.40 -8.25
N LEU A 65 -2.00 16.81 -7.21
CA LEU A 65 -0.56 16.55 -7.18
C LEU A 65 -0.14 15.57 -8.27
N GLU A 66 -0.91 14.49 -8.43
CA GLU A 66 -0.69 13.47 -9.45
C GLU A 66 -0.88 14.02 -10.87
N GLU A 67 -1.97 14.75 -11.12
CA GLU A 67 -2.23 15.44 -12.38
C GLU A 67 -1.08 16.37 -12.79
N ALA A 68 -0.66 17.24 -11.86
CA ALA A 68 0.42 18.19 -12.11
C ALA A 68 1.75 17.49 -12.37
N ALA A 69 2.03 16.38 -11.68
CA ALA A 69 3.24 15.59 -11.88
C ALA A 69 3.28 14.98 -13.29
N ILE A 70 2.17 14.41 -13.75
CA ILE A 70 2.08 13.75 -15.06
C ILE A 70 2.18 14.77 -16.20
N SER A 71 1.59 15.96 -16.05
CA SER A 71 1.49 16.95 -17.13
C SER A 71 2.73 17.85 -17.29
N CYS A 72 3.50 18.06 -16.23
CA CYS A 72 4.60 19.04 -16.25
C CYS A 72 5.81 18.57 -17.07
N ARG A 73 6.44 19.49 -17.81
CA ARG A 73 7.61 19.23 -18.65
C ARG A 73 8.63 20.36 -18.50
N GLY A 74 9.92 20.04 -18.66
CA GLY A 74 11.06 20.97 -18.52
C GLY A 74 10.91 22.07 -17.44
N PRO A 75 10.86 23.37 -17.82
CA PRO A 75 10.88 24.48 -16.84
C PRO A 75 9.66 24.50 -15.90
N GLU A 76 8.49 24.04 -16.35
CA GLU A 76 7.29 23.96 -15.51
C GLU A 76 7.46 22.91 -14.41
N ARG A 77 8.07 21.77 -14.76
CA ARG A 77 8.42 20.71 -13.83
C ARG A 77 9.39 21.20 -12.76
N ALA A 78 10.44 21.93 -13.15
CA ALA A 78 11.38 22.54 -12.21
C ALA A 78 10.68 23.53 -11.24
N MET A 79 9.79 24.39 -11.72
CA MET A 79 9.02 25.30 -10.85
C MET A 79 8.11 24.53 -9.88
N LEU A 80 7.45 23.47 -10.36
CA LEU A 80 6.59 22.63 -9.53
C LEU A 80 7.37 21.97 -8.38
N MET A 81 8.53 21.36 -8.70
CA MET A 81 9.40 20.74 -7.70
C MET A 81 9.93 21.76 -6.68
N ARG A 82 10.30 22.97 -7.11
CA ARG A 82 10.70 24.05 -6.18
C ARG A 82 9.58 24.39 -5.20
N ARG A 83 8.33 24.51 -5.68
CA ARG A 83 7.17 24.79 -4.82
C ARG A 83 6.93 23.68 -3.80
N TRP A 84 6.97 22.42 -4.22
CA TRP A 84 6.83 21.29 -3.31
C TRP A 84 7.97 21.24 -2.29
N LEU A 85 9.21 21.48 -2.70
CA LEU A 85 10.35 21.54 -1.80
C LEU A 85 10.23 22.64 -0.75
N VAL A 86 9.69 23.82 -1.11
CA VAL A 86 9.42 24.89 -0.13
C VAL A 86 8.41 24.40 0.91
N ALA A 87 7.27 23.84 0.47
CA ALA A 87 6.24 23.35 1.37
C ALA A 87 6.73 22.22 2.29
N LEU A 88 7.53 21.28 1.76
CA LEU A 88 8.15 20.21 2.55
C LEU A 88 9.14 20.77 3.59
N LYS A 89 9.98 21.75 3.21
CA LYS A 89 10.93 22.40 4.11
C LYS A 89 10.25 23.20 5.21
N GLU A 90 9.11 23.83 4.93
CA GLU A 90 8.35 24.54 5.94
C GLU A 90 7.84 23.59 7.03
N ILE A 91 7.28 22.43 6.64
CA ILE A 91 6.80 21.42 7.60
C ILE A 91 7.92 20.84 8.46
N GLU A 92 9.08 20.53 7.87
CA GLU A 92 10.25 20.07 8.62
C GLU A 92 10.66 21.07 9.71
N LYS A 93 10.73 22.37 9.37
CA LYS A 93 11.05 23.43 10.35
C LYS A 93 10.03 23.52 11.48
N PHE A 94 8.74 23.35 11.18
CA PHE A 94 7.72 23.35 12.24
C PHE A 94 7.85 22.14 13.16
N SER A 95 8.25 20.97 12.64
CA SER A 95 8.50 19.77 13.43
C SER A 95 9.72 19.92 14.36
N GLU A 96 10.79 20.56 13.89
CA GLU A 96 12.00 20.81 14.70
C GLU A 96 11.70 21.80 15.84
N VAL A 97 11.02 22.92 15.54
CA VAL A 97 10.68 23.95 16.54
C VAL A 97 9.70 23.42 17.59
N SER A 98 8.76 22.54 17.22
CA SER A 98 7.84 21.92 18.18
C SER A 98 8.51 20.86 19.07
N SER A 99 9.56 20.22 18.58
CA SER A 99 10.39 19.30 19.37
C SER A 99 11.29 20.04 20.38
N GLU A 100 11.75 21.26 20.07
CA GLU A 100 12.58 22.06 20.99
C GLU A 100 11.76 22.66 22.15
N VAL A 101 10.53 23.14 21.86
CA VAL A 101 9.64 23.74 22.88
C VAL A 101 9.10 22.70 23.87
N SER A 102 9.08 21.41 23.50
CA SER A 102 8.68 20.32 24.39
C SER A 102 9.82 19.78 25.28
N SER A 103 11.05 20.27 25.11
CA SER A 103 12.22 19.90 25.92
C SER A 103 12.48 20.83 27.11
N GLU A 104 11.92 22.04 27.14
CA GLU A 104 12.02 22.93 28.29
C GLU A 104 10.78 22.77 29.17
N GLY A 105 10.95 22.08 30.29
CA GLY A 105 9.89 21.85 31.27
C GLY A 105 9.32 23.15 31.82
N SER A 106 8.10 23.47 31.43
CA SER A 106 7.16 24.19 32.30
C SER A 106 5.72 23.84 31.92
N ASP A 107 5.06 23.08 32.79
CA ASP A 107 3.61 22.94 32.83
C ASP A 107 2.97 24.32 33.02
N LYS A 108 2.51 24.96 31.95
CA LYS A 108 1.42 25.95 32.00
C LYS A 108 0.51 25.82 30.79
N ASN A 109 -0.78 25.70 31.12
CA ASN A 109 -1.93 25.49 30.24
C ASN A 109 -1.89 26.28 28.92
N LEU A 110 -2.27 25.58 27.85
CA LEU A 110 -2.33 26.04 26.45
C LEU A 110 -3.40 27.13 26.18
N GLU A 111 -4.14 27.60 27.19
CA GLU A 111 -5.25 28.55 27.01
C GLU A 111 -4.96 29.99 27.43
N GLN A 112 -3.76 30.30 27.96
CA GLN A 112 -3.44 31.66 28.44
C GLN A 112 -2.31 32.36 27.68
N ILE A 113 -2.21 32.13 26.36
CA ILE A 113 -1.45 32.97 25.43
C ILE A 113 -2.40 33.53 24.36
N ILE A 114 -3.61 33.89 24.78
CA ILE A 114 -4.50 34.78 24.05
C ILE A 114 -4.64 36.00 24.97
N VAL A 115 -4.37 37.18 24.43
CA VAL A 115 -4.30 38.48 25.12
C VAL A 115 -2.95 38.80 25.77
N SER A 116 -2.01 39.23 24.92
CA SER A 116 -1.33 40.50 25.18
C SER A 116 -0.94 41.10 23.84
N ASP A 117 -1.67 42.13 23.45
CA ASP A 117 -1.46 42.96 22.27
C ASP A 117 -0.41 44.02 22.64
N GLU A 118 0.73 44.04 21.94
CA GLU A 118 1.50 45.25 21.66
C GLU A 118 2.69 44.96 20.71
N VAL A 119 2.44 45.28 19.44
CA VAL A 119 3.35 45.90 18.46
C VAL A 119 4.86 45.59 18.58
N LYS A 120 5.32 44.62 17.77
CA LYS A 120 6.45 44.77 16.83
C LYS A 120 6.59 43.54 15.93
N GLU A 121 6.80 43.82 14.65
CA GLU A 121 6.86 42.91 13.50
C GLU A 121 7.62 41.60 13.77
N LYS A 122 6.90 40.47 13.67
CA LYS A 122 7.47 39.13 13.47
C LYS A 122 6.91 38.56 12.16
N PRO A 123 7.73 37.84 11.36
CA PRO A 123 7.27 37.32 10.09
C PRO A 123 6.12 36.35 10.34
N GLN A 124 5.05 36.60 9.61
CA GLN A 124 3.79 35.86 9.52
C GLN A 124 3.97 34.38 9.84
N ARG A 125 3.53 33.95 11.04
CA ARG A 125 3.39 32.51 11.36
C ARG A 125 2.33 31.96 10.40
N SER A 126 2.76 31.33 9.31
CA SER A 126 1.88 30.63 8.40
C SER A 126 1.20 29.50 9.17
N SER A 127 -0.12 29.54 9.25
CA SER A 127 -0.91 28.44 9.80
C SER A 127 -0.65 27.20 8.95
N VAL A 128 -0.16 26.12 9.55
CA VAL A 128 0.01 24.83 8.86
C VAL A 128 -1.35 24.39 8.32
N VAL A 129 -1.43 24.22 7.01
CA VAL A 129 -2.64 23.74 6.33
C VAL A 129 -2.77 22.24 6.57
N LEU A 130 -3.91 21.83 7.11
CA LEU A 130 -4.22 20.43 7.39
C LEU A 130 -5.24 19.88 6.37
N TYR A 131 -5.11 18.59 6.07
CA TYR A 131 -5.90 17.87 5.08
C TYR A 131 -6.69 16.76 5.74
N TYR A 132 -7.99 16.68 5.46
CA TYR A 132 -8.88 15.70 6.07
C TYR A 132 -10.12 15.52 5.20
N ASP A 133 -10.52 14.27 4.99
CA ASP A 133 -11.84 13.92 4.44
C ASP A 133 -12.58 13.05 5.48
N SER A 134 -13.86 13.36 5.75
CA SER A 134 -14.65 12.73 6.81
C SER A 134 -14.96 11.25 6.59
N ASP A 135 -14.89 10.79 5.35
CA ASP A 135 -15.13 9.41 4.91
C ASP A 135 -13.90 8.50 5.04
N ILE A 136 -12.70 9.07 5.16
CA ILE A 136 -11.44 8.29 5.21
C ILE A 136 -11.10 7.88 6.66
N GLY A 137 -11.60 8.62 7.66
CA GLY A 137 -11.32 8.40 9.07
C GLY A 137 -9.86 8.63 9.45
N GLY A 138 -9.59 9.20 10.63
CA GLY A 138 -8.23 9.37 11.15
C GLY A 138 -7.84 10.80 11.51
N ALA A 139 -6.57 11.00 11.89
CA ALA A 139 -6.07 12.32 12.25
C ALA A 139 -5.86 13.20 11.00
N PRO A 140 -6.09 14.52 11.08
CA PRO A 140 -5.78 15.43 9.98
C PRO A 140 -4.30 15.37 9.58
N MET A 141 -4.05 15.32 8.28
CA MET A 141 -2.71 15.16 7.71
C MET A 141 -2.05 16.49 7.38
N ASN A 142 -0.73 16.56 7.46
CA ASN A 142 0.05 17.68 6.93
C ASN A 142 0.41 17.46 5.45
N PHE A 143 0.90 18.48 4.74
CA PHE A 143 1.24 18.35 3.31
C PHE A 143 2.29 17.27 3.02
N ARG A 144 3.25 17.00 3.93
CA ARG A 144 4.26 15.95 3.72
C ARG A 144 3.61 14.57 3.69
N GLU A 145 2.67 14.30 4.59
CA GLU A 145 1.92 13.04 4.59
C GLU A 145 1.08 12.88 3.33
N VAL A 146 0.34 13.93 2.94
CA VAL A 146 -0.44 13.93 1.68
C VAL A 146 0.45 13.69 0.46
N PHE A 147 1.61 14.34 0.42
CA PHE A 147 2.56 14.19 -0.68
C PHE A 147 3.12 12.77 -0.76
N LEU A 148 3.51 12.18 0.37
CA LEU A 148 4.03 10.81 0.44
C LEU A 148 2.96 9.76 0.13
N GLN A 149 1.69 10.01 0.48
CA GLN A 149 0.58 9.12 0.13
C GLN A 149 0.23 9.17 -1.36
N SER A 150 0.42 10.32 -2.01
CA SER A 150 0.19 10.49 -3.46
C SER A 150 1.23 9.76 -4.32
N GLN A 151 0.92 9.57 -5.60
CA GLN A 151 1.86 9.07 -6.61
C GLN A 151 2.68 10.18 -7.31
N ALA A 152 2.68 11.40 -6.77
CA ALA A 152 3.31 12.55 -7.42
C ALA A 152 4.83 12.41 -7.57
N LEU A 153 5.51 11.75 -6.63
CA LEU A 153 6.95 11.51 -6.69
C LEU A 153 7.31 10.53 -7.81
N GLU A 154 6.52 9.45 -7.92
CA GLU A 154 6.64 8.44 -8.96
C GLU A 154 6.41 9.06 -10.34
N PHE A 155 5.35 9.86 -10.50
CA PHE A 155 5.02 10.51 -11.76
C PHE A 155 6.04 11.57 -12.18
N ILE A 156 6.62 12.32 -11.24
CA ILE A 156 7.75 13.21 -11.57
C ILE A 156 8.94 12.40 -12.06
N THR A 157 9.25 11.28 -11.42
CA THR A 157 10.35 10.39 -11.84
C THR A 157 10.10 9.86 -13.26
N ILE A 158 8.90 9.34 -13.53
CA ILE A 158 8.48 8.90 -14.86
C ILE A 158 8.58 10.04 -15.88
N SER A 159 8.14 11.25 -15.53
CA SER A 159 8.22 12.39 -16.45
C SER A 159 9.65 12.70 -16.88
N MET A 160 10.63 12.48 -15.99
CA MET A 160 12.06 12.68 -16.26
C MET A 160 12.67 11.56 -17.11
N ILE A 161 12.10 10.36 -17.06
CA ILE A 161 12.48 9.25 -17.95
C ILE A 161 11.91 9.49 -19.35
N ILE A 162 10.68 9.98 -19.44
CA ILE A 162 10.04 10.34 -20.72
C ILE A 162 10.78 11.52 -21.37
N GLU A 163 11.13 12.55 -20.61
CA GLU A 163 11.89 13.71 -21.05
C GLU A 163 13.05 13.98 -20.10
N ALA A 164 14.26 13.69 -20.58
CA ALA A 164 15.49 13.73 -19.79
C ALA A 164 15.65 15.04 -18.98
N PRO A 165 16.02 14.94 -17.69
CA PRO A 165 16.10 16.10 -16.81
C PRO A 165 17.35 16.94 -17.10
N ASN A 166 17.22 18.26 -16.95
CA ASN A 166 18.37 19.17 -16.96
C ASN A 166 19.10 19.20 -15.59
N GLU A 167 20.24 19.90 -15.52
CA GLU A 167 21.08 19.97 -14.30
C GLU A 167 20.35 20.55 -13.07
N GLU A 168 19.47 21.52 -13.30
CA GLU A 168 18.62 22.08 -12.24
C GLU A 168 17.62 21.04 -11.72
N GLU A 169 16.92 20.35 -12.63
CA GLU A 169 15.93 19.32 -12.31
C GLU A 169 16.55 18.15 -11.56
N ILE A 170 17.77 17.73 -11.94
CA ILE A 170 18.56 16.71 -11.22
C ILE A 170 18.81 17.17 -9.77
N SER A 171 19.23 18.41 -9.58
CA SER A 171 19.50 18.98 -8.26
C SER A 171 18.23 19.10 -7.40
N LEU A 172 17.08 19.37 -8.01
CA LEU A 172 15.78 19.41 -7.34
C LEU A 172 15.30 18.00 -6.99
N LEU A 173 15.50 17.02 -7.88
CA LEU A 173 15.09 15.63 -7.67
C LEU A 173 15.87 15.02 -6.50
N GLN A 174 17.18 15.24 -6.43
CA GLN A 174 18.00 14.82 -5.29
C GLN A 174 17.46 15.38 -3.96
N GLN A 175 17.03 16.63 -3.94
CA GLN A 175 16.46 17.25 -2.74
C GLN A 175 15.10 16.66 -2.35
N LEU A 176 14.27 16.30 -3.33
CA LEU A 176 13.00 15.62 -3.09
C LEU A 176 13.23 14.20 -2.57
N TYR A 177 14.11 13.44 -3.21
CA TYR A 177 14.44 12.09 -2.78
C TYR A 177 14.98 12.03 -1.35
N ARG A 178 15.85 12.98 -0.96
CA ARG A 178 16.32 13.09 0.44
C ARG A 178 15.21 13.25 1.48
N ARG A 179 14.04 13.77 1.10
CA ARG A 179 12.91 14.02 2.00
C ARG A 179 11.85 12.94 1.95
N CYS A 180 11.83 12.19 0.85
CA CYS A 180 10.74 11.31 0.49
C CYS A 180 11.12 9.85 0.32
N LEU A 181 12.39 9.51 0.10
CA LEU A 181 12.87 8.14 -0.03
C LEU A 181 13.62 7.70 1.23
N THR A 182 13.50 6.42 1.55
CA THR A 182 14.32 5.73 2.55
C THR A 182 15.79 5.69 2.12
N GLY A 183 16.71 5.49 3.06
CA GLY A 183 18.16 5.41 2.79
C GLY A 183 18.94 6.72 2.97
N GLY A 184 20.25 6.62 2.76
CA GLY A 184 21.20 7.73 2.88
C GLY A 184 21.33 8.57 1.61
N LYS A 185 22.11 9.65 1.69
CA LYS A 185 22.38 10.56 0.57
C LYS A 185 22.98 9.82 -0.64
N GLU A 186 23.81 8.81 -0.37
CA GLU A 186 24.47 7.97 -1.37
C GLU A 186 23.44 7.17 -2.16
N VAL A 187 22.45 6.58 -1.47
CA VAL A 187 21.32 5.87 -2.07
C VAL A 187 20.51 6.82 -2.95
N HIS A 188 20.14 8.00 -2.44
CA HIS A 188 19.36 8.97 -3.20
C HIS A 188 20.09 9.43 -4.47
N ASN A 189 21.41 9.66 -4.37
CA ASN A 189 22.22 10.03 -5.52
C ASN A 189 22.28 8.89 -6.55
N ALA A 190 22.47 7.64 -6.09
CA ALA A 190 22.47 6.47 -6.96
C ALA A 190 21.15 6.31 -7.71
N VAL A 191 20.01 6.44 -7.03
CA VAL A 191 18.68 6.35 -7.67
C VAL A 191 18.50 7.47 -8.71
N VAL A 192 18.96 8.70 -8.43
CA VAL A 192 18.93 9.79 -9.43
C VAL A 192 19.80 9.47 -10.64
N SER A 193 21.01 8.94 -10.43
CA SER A 193 21.87 8.50 -11.54
C SER A 193 21.21 7.41 -12.37
N SER A 194 20.59 6.40 -11.74
CA SER A 194 19.86 5.37 -12.47
C SER A 194 18.67 5.95 -13.24
N VAL A 195 17.96 6.96 -12.72
CA VAL A 195 16.89 7.65 -13.45
C VAL A 195 17.44 8.36 -14.70
N GLN A 196 18.65 8.93 -14.64
CA GLN A 196 19.30 9.50 -15.83
C GLN A 196 19.68 8.43 -16.85
N ASP A 197 20.19 7.28 -16.39
CA ASP A 197 20.53 6.15 -17.25
C ASP A 197 19.27 5.59 -17.94
N LEU A 198 18.18 5.44 -17.19
CA LEU A 198 16.86 5.07 -17.71
C LEU A 198 16.37 6.07 -18.74
N ALA A 199 16.46 7.39 -18.47
CA ALA A 199 16.04 8.42 -19.42
C ALA A 199 16.85 8.37 -20.73
N SER A 200 18.17 8.16 -20.61
CA SER A 200 19.06 7.98 -21.76
C SER A 200 18.66 6.77 -22.60
N ALA A 201 18.51 5.60 -21.97
CA ALA A 201 18.09 4.38 -22.65
C ALA A 201 16.69 4.52 -23.28
N PHE A 202 15.73 5.08 -22.54
CA PHE A 202 14.35 5.26 -22.99
C PHE A 202 14.20 6.19 -24.20
N SER A 203 15.09 7.19 -24.33
CA SER A 203 15.07 8.12 -25.45
C SER A 203 15.36 7.43 -26.79
N SER A 204 16.20 6.39 -26.77
CA SER A 204 16.57 5.60 -27.95
C SER A 204 15.48 4.61 -28.36
N TYR A 205 14.57 4.25 -27.43
CA TYR A 205 13.59 3.18 -27.62
C TYR A 205 12.29 3.65 -28.31
N GLN A 206 12.33 3.93 -29.61
CA GLN A 206 11.16 4.42 -30.34
C GLN A 206 10.28 3.31 -30.94
N ASP A 207 10.91 2.23 -31.42
CA ASP A 207 10.24 1.13 -32.08
C ASP A 207 9.95 0.01 -31.06
N GLU A 208 8.70 -0.08 -30.57
CA GLU A 208 8.29 -1.13 -29.63
C GLU A 208 8.27 -2.50 -30.33
N VAL A 209 9.15 -3.44 -29.94
CA VAL A 209 9.19 -4.80 -30.53
C VAL A 209 8.43 -5.80 -29.65
N LEU A 210 8.86 -6.00 -28.41
CA LEU A 210 8.25 -6.98 -27.51
C LEU A 210 7.59 -6.35 -26.28
N VAL A 211 8.20 -5.31 -25.71
CA VAL A 211 7.73 -4.65 -24.47
C VAL A 211 7.18 -3.27 -24.75
N LYS A 212 6.02 -2.96 -24.17
CA LYS A 212 5.46 -1.61 -24.28
C LYS A 212 6.23 -0.64 -23.40
N ARG A 213 6.47 0.57 -23.90
CA ARG A 213 7.09 1.66 -23.13
C ARG A 213 6.34 1.94 -21.83
N GLU A 214 5.01 1.86 -21.86
CA GLU A 214 4.14 2.01 -20.69
C GLU A 214 4.43 0.98 -19.60
N GLU A 215 4.64 -0.29 -19.97
CA GLU A 215 4.92 -1.35 -19.00
C GLU A 215 6.26 -1.12 -18.29
N LEU A 216 7.27 -0.67 -19.03
CA LEU A 216 8.56 -0.27 -18.47
C LEU A 216 8.41 0.88 -17.44
N LEU A 217 7.58 1.88 -17.74
CA LEU A 217 7.32 2.98 -16.81
C LEU A 217 6.57 2.52 -15.55
N GLN A 218 5.66 1.54 -15.66
CA GLN A 218 4.98 0.95 -14.50
C GLN A 218 5.95 0.21 -13.57
N PHE A 219 6.97 -0.46 -14.13
CA PHE A 219 8.01 -1.08 -13.30
C PHE A 219 8.81 -0.04 -12.52
N VAL A 220 9.12 1.10 -13.14
CA VAL A 220 9.77 2.21 -12.43
C VAL A 220 8.87 2.77 -11.33
N GLN A 221 7.58 2.95 -11.62
CA GLN A 221 6.61 3.41 -10.62
C GLN A 221 6.64 2.51 -9.38
N SER A 222 6.52 1.19 -9.55
CA SER A 222 6.54 0.24 -8.44
C SER A 222 7.83 0.30 -7.63
N ALA A 223 8.99 0.38 -8.31
CA ALA A 223 10.30 0.46 -7.67
C ALA A 223 10.46 1.75 -6.82
N ILE A 224 10.07 2.90 -7.38
CA ILE A 224 10.13 4.18 -6.63
C ILE A 224 9.16 4.17 -5.45
N THR A 225 7.96 3.61 -5.60
CA THR A 225 7.02 3.43 -4.48
C THR A 225 7.63 2.55 -3.39
N GLY A 226 8.38 1.49 -3.74
CA GLY A 226 9.10 0.63 -2.80
C GLY A 226 10.13 1.38 -1.95
N LEU A 227 10.80 2.37 -2.53
CA LEU A 227 11.78 3.21 -1.83
C LEU A 227 11.16 4.37 -1.05
N LYS A 228 9.95 4.80 -1.40
CA LYS A 228 9.26 5.93 -0.76
C LYS A 228 9.04 5.69 0.74
N ILE A 229 9.11 6.73 1.55
CA ILE A 229 8.85 6.64 3.00
C ILE A 229 7.36 6.33 3.22
N ASN A 230 7.09 5.31 4.02
CA ASN A 230 5.71 4.94 4.39
C ASN A 230 5.16 5.90 5.47
N THR A 231 4.05 6.58 5.19
CA THR A 231 3.39 7.49 6.15
C THR A 231 2.73 6.76 7.30
N ASP A 232 2.13 5.60 7.05
CA ASP A 232 1.53 4.77 8.10
C ASP A 232 2.59 4.21 9.05
N LEU A 233 3.80 3.96 8.54
CA LEU A 233 4.96 3.59 9.35
C LEU A 233 5.37 4.73 10.28
N LEU A 234 5.50 5.95 9.76
CA LEU A 234 5.83 7.13 10.58
C LEU A 234 4.79 7.37 11.69
N ARG A 235 3.51 7.15 11.38
CA ARG A 235 2.42 7.29 12.35
C ARG A 235 2.41 6.17 13.38
N THR A 236 2.66 4.92 12.97
CA THR A 236 2.80 3.81 13.93
C THR A 236 4.02 4.01 14.84
N ASP A 237 5.10 4.61 14.33
CA ASP A 237 6.27 4.97 15.14
C ASP A 237 5.97 6.04 16.19
N SER A 238 5.21 7.09 15.84
CA SER A 238 4.79 8.11 16.80
C SER A 238 3.82 7.56 17.84
N GLU A 239 2.81 6.79 17.43
CA GLU A 239 1.86 6.12 18.32
C GLU A 239 2.59 5.16 19.30
N ALA A 240 3.58 4.40 18.82
CA ALA A 240 4.40 3.53 19.65
C ALA A 240 5.27 4.31 20.66
N SER A 241 5.89 5.41 20.21
CA SER A 241 6.72 6.27 21.07
C SER A 241 5.90 6.93 22.18
N ASP A 242 4.71 7.44 21.85
CA ASP A 242 3.80 8.05 22.84
C ASP A 242 3.29 7.03 23.85
N LEU A 243 2.97 5.81 23.42
CA LEU A 243 2.64 4.73 24.33
C LEU A 243 3.82 4.38 25.24
N LYS A 244 5.04 4.21 24.70
CA LYS A 244 6.24 3.96 25.52
C LYS A 244 6.45 5.04 26.59
N LYS A 245 6.26 6.32 26.23
CA LYS A 245 6.32 7.45 27.19
C LYS A 245 5.20 7.38 28.25
N LYS A 246 3.99 6.94 27.89
CA LYS A 246 2.90 6.73 28.87
C LYS A 246 3.25 5.60 29.83
N LEU A 247 3.79 4.48 29.33
CA LEU A 247 4.25 3.36 30.17
C LEU A 247 5.38 3.78 31.12
N SER A 248 6.34 4.58 30.67
CA SER A 248 7.43 5.06 31.53
C SER A 248 6.94 5.99 32.64
N LYS A 249 5.92 6.81 32.38
CA LYS A 249 5.33 7.70 33.41
C LYS A 249 4.55 6.91 34.46
N LEU A 250 3.71 5.98 34.02
CA LEU A 250 2.89 5.14 34.90
C LEU A 250 3.72 4.18 35.77
N SER A 251 4.91 3.77 35.30
CA SER A 251 5.83 2.93 36.09
C SER A 251 6.62 3.70 37.17
N THR A 252 6.53 5.03 37.22
CA THR A 252 7.26 5.88 38.20
C THR A 252 6.40 6.41 39.35
N LEU A 253 5.09 6.14 39.38
CA LEU A 253 4.16 6.68 40.38
C LEU A 253 4.10 5.87 41.70
N GLU A 254 5.07 4.99 41.95
CA GLU A 254 5.09 4.05 43.09
C GLU A 254 5.52 4.67 44.44
N GLY A 255 5.39 6.00 44.61
CA GLY A 255 5.83 6.66 45.83
C GLY A 255 5.21 8.03 46.06
N HIS A 256 4.01 8.07 46.66
CA HIS A 256 3.64 9.21 47.49
C HIS A 256 2.76 8.77 48.67
N ASP A 257 3.39 8.72 49.85
CA ASP A 257 2.72 8.67 51.13
C ASP A 257 1.86 9.92 51.33
N ASN A 258 0.61 9.74 51.74
CA ASN A 258 -0.06 10.54 52.77
C ASN A 258 -1.36 9.86 53.24
N ALA A 259 -1.47 9.66 54.56
CA ALA A 259 -2.57 8.96 55.22
C ALA A 259 -3.72 9.89 55.65
N SER A 260 -4.95 9.49 55.33
CA SER A 260 -6.10 9.31 56.26
C SER A 260 -7.42 9.23 55.46
N ASP A 261 -8.31 8.34 55.92
CA ASP A 261 -9.69 8.06 55.48
C ASP A 261 -9.99 7.71 54.01
N SER A 262 -8.98 7.53 53.16
CA SER A 262 -9.16 7.21 51.73
C SER A 262 -8.41 5.94 51.26
N ALA A 263 -7.94 5.09 52.18
CA ALA A 263 -7.05 3.96 51.86
C ALA A 263 -7.64 2.96 50.84
N THR A 264 -8.92 2.61 50.93
CA THR A 264 -9.59 1.73 49.94
C THR A 264 -9.62 2.38 48.56
N LYS A 265 -10.00 3.66 48.50
CA LYS A 265 -10.06 4.44 47.26
C LYS A 265 -8.69 4.58 46.59
N VAL A 266 -7.65 4.85 47.37
CA VAL A 266 -6.25 4.91 46.90
C VAL A 266 -5.81 3.55 46.32
N THR A 267 -6.22 2.43 46.93
CA THR A 267 -5.87 1.09 46.41
C THR A 267 -6.67 0.69 45.16
N ILE A 268 -7.94 1.09 45.05
CA ILE A 268 -8.74 0.86 43.83
C ILE A 268 -8.23 1.73 42.68
N GLU A 269 -7.80 2.96 42.95
CA GLU A 269 -7.13 3.83 41.98
C GLU A 269 -5.82 3.20 41.49
N ALA A 270 -5.00 2.63 42.37
CA ALA A 270 -3.80 1.88 41.99
C ALA A 270 -4.11 0.65 41.12
N LEU A 271 -5.19 -0.09 41.40
CA LEU A 271 -5.63 -1.22 40.56
C LEU A 271 -6.09 -0.77 39.16
N LYS A 272 -6.79 0.37 39.08
CA LYS A 272 -7.18 0.99 37.79
C LYS A 272 -5.95 1.44 37.01
N GLU A 273 -4.94 1.98 37.68
CA GLU A 273 -3.67 2.36 37.07
C GLU A 273 -2.91 1.13 36.53
N ALA A 274 -2.79 0.07 37.32
CA ALA A 274 -2.17 -1.19 36.88
C ALA A 274 -2.89 -1.79 35.65
N LEU A 275 -4.22 -1.76 35.64
CA LEU A 275 -5.02 -2.19 34.50
C LEU A 275 -4.80 -1.31 33.25
N ALA A 276 -4.62 0.00 33.43
CA ALA A 276 -4.25 0.90 32.33
C ALA A 276 -2.86 0.58 31.77
N VAL A 277 -1.87 0.26 32.61
CA VAL A 277 -0.53 -0.18 32.17
C VAL A 277 -0.63 -1.48 31.36
N ILE A 278 -1.39 -2.48 31.84
CA ILE A 278 -1.60 -3.75 31.13
C ILE A 278 -2.24 -3.52 29.76
N ARG A 279 -3.27 -2.66 29.66
CA ARG A 279 -3.90 -2.32 28.38
C ARG A 279 -2.95 -1.59 27.43
N ASN A 280 -2.14 -0.67 27.95
CA ASN A 280 -1.12 0.04 27.16
C ASN A 280 -0.06 -0.91 26.63
N CYS A 281 0.37 -1.93 27.40
CA CYS A 281 1.29 -2.98 26.93
C CYS A 281 0.70 -3.75 25.74
N SER A 282 -0.53 -4.25 25.84
CA SER A 282 -1.17 -4.96 24.73
C SER A 282 -1.36 -4.08 23.49
N THR A 283 -1.69 -2.79 23.69
CA THR A 283 -1.85 -1.86 22.57
C THR A 283 -0.50 -1.60 21.89
N LEU A 284 0.58 -1.43 22.65
CA LEU A 284 1.93 -1.25 22.12
C LEU A 284 2.40 -2.46 21.31
N GLU A 285 2.17 -3.68 21.82
CA GLU A 285 2.46 -4.91 21.08
C GLU A 285 1.71 -4.98 19.75
N LYS A 286 0.39 -4.69 19.73
CA LYS A 286 -0.41 -4.65 18.50
C LYS A 286 0.15 -3.66 17.49
N ILE A 287 0.58 -2.48 17.94
CA ILE A 287 1.18 -1.45 17.08
C ILE A 287 2.53 -1.92 16.52
N LEU A 288 3.38 -2.55 17.34
CA LEU A 288 4.66 -3.11 16.87
C LEU A 288 4.46 -4.25 15.86
N MET A 289 3.45 -5.10 16.07
CA MET A 289 3.08 -6.14 15.09
C MET A 289 2.55 -5.53 13.79
N LYS A 290 1.73 -4.49 13.87
CA LYS A 290 1.30 -3.72 12.69
C LYS A 290 2.50 -3.13 11.95
N LYS A 291 3.45 -2.51 12.66
CA LYS A 291 4.71 -1.96 12.12
C LYS A 291 5.52 -3.02 11.36
N LYS A 292 5.55 -4.26 11.84
CA LYS A 292 6.20 -5.39 11.16
C LYS A 292 5.55 -5.70 9.80
N SER A 293 4.22 -5.73 9.75
CA SER A 293 3.44 -6.04 8.53
C SER A 293 3.47 -4.96 7.43
N LEU A 294 3.78 -3.71 7.78
CA LEU A 294 3.82 -2.61 6.83
C LEU A 294 5.05 -2.70 5.92
N ASN A 295 4.82 -2.97 4.63
CA ASN A 295 5.83 -2.96 3.58
C ASN A 295 5.41 -2.01 2.45
N ASN A 296 6.40 -1.52 1.70
CA ASN A 296 6.17 -0.69 0.52
C ASN A 296 6.56 -1.47 -0.74
N GLY A 297 5.95 -1.12 -1.87
CA GLY A 297 6.34 -1.63 -3.18
C GLY A 297 5.97 -3.11 -3.40
N ASP A 298 6.75 -3.77 -4.26
CA ASP A 298 6.50 -5.15 -4.66
C ASP A 298 6.80 -6.15 -3.54
N SER A 299 6.11 -7.29 -3.56
CA SER A 299 6.52 -8.47 -2.79
C SER A 299 7.73 -9.14 -3.46
N PRO A 300 8.49 -9.99 -2.75
CA PRO A 300 9.61 -10.73 -3.33
C PRO A 300 9.22 -11.55 -4.57
N GLU A 301 8.03 -12.16 -4.54
CA GLU A 301 7.50 -12.97 -5.63
C GLU A 301 7.16 -12.11 -6.84
N LEU A 302 6.52 -10.96 -6.62
CA LEU A 302 6.16 -10.03 -7.69
C LEU A 302 7.41 -9.39 -8.32
N HIS A 303 8.41 -9.05 -7.51
CA HIS A 303 9.70 -8.54 -7.99
C HIS A 303 10.40 -9.58 -8.89
N SER A 304 10.52 -10.84 -8.42
CA SER A 304 11.11 -11.92 -9.21
C SER A 304 10.39 -12.08 -10.55
N LEU A 305 9.05 -12.12 -10.53
CA LEU A 305 8.24 -12.27 -11.74
C LEU A 305 8.53 -11.16 -12.78
N LYS A 306 8.65 -9.90 -12.33
CA LYS A 306 8.97 -8.76 -13.21
C LYS A 306 10.38 -8.88 -13.81
N VAL A 307 11.37 -9.20 -12.99
CA VAL A 307 12.77 -9.35 -13.44
C VAL A 307 12.92 -10.54 -14.38
N ASP A 308 12.32 -11.68 -14.05
CA ASP A 308 12.36 -12.90 -14.86
C ASP A 308 11.68 -12.67 -16.22
N LYS A 309 10.55 -11.93 -16.24
CA LYS A 309 9.91 -11.52 -17.49
C LYS A 309 10.88 -10.73 -18.38
N LEU A 310 11.54 -9.70 -17.84
CA LEU A 310 12.50 -8.89 -18.60
C LEU A 310 13.71 -9.71 -19.08
N LYS A 311 14.21 -10.65 -18.26
CA LYS A 311 15.31 -11.55 -18.61
C LYS A 311 14.93 -12.47 -19.78
N VAL A 312 13.77 -13.12 -19.71
CA VAL A 312 13.25 -13.98 -20.79
C VAL A 312 13.06 -13.20 -22.09
N LEU A 313 12.58 -11.95 -22.00
CA LEU A 313 12.42 -11.08 -23.17
C LEU A 313 13.77 -10.68 -23.78
N SER A 314 14.74 -10.32 -22.93
CA SER A 314 16.12 -10.02 -23.36
C SER A 314 16.76 -11.23 -24.07
N GLU A 315 16.61 -12.44 -23.52
CA GLU A 315 17.10 -13.67 -24.14
C GLU A 315 16.39 -13.99 -25.46
N SER A 316 15.07 -13.78 -25.51
CA SER A 316 14.26 -13.97 -26.73
C SER A 316 14.70 -13.01 -27.83
N LEU A 317 15.03 -11.78 -27.47
CA LEU A 317 15.49 -10.76 -28.38
C LEU A 317 16.90 -11.05 -28.90
N ALA A 318 17.81 -11.48 -28.03
CA ALA A 318 19.14 -11.95 -28.43
C ALA A 318 19.06 -13.15 -29.40
N SER A 319 18.18 -14.12 -29.11
CA SER A 319 17.92 -15.26 -29.99
C SER A 319 17.34 -14.84 -31.35
N SER A 320 16.41 -13.89 -31.35
CA SER A 320 15.82 -13.32 -32.57
C SER A 320 16.85 -12.59 -33.41
N CYS A 321 17.67 -11.72 -32.79
CA CYS A 321 18.78 -11.01 -33.45
C CYS A 321 19.78 -11.99 -34.06
N ALA A 322 20.22 -13.02 -33.32
CA ALA A 322 21.15 -14.03 -33.84
C ALA A 322 20.58 -14.79 -35.06
N LYS A 323 19.27 -15.12 -35.03
CA LYS A 323 18.60 -15.74 -36.18
C LYS A 323 18.53 -14.80 -37.38
N ALA A 324 18.25 -13.52 -37.17
CA ALA A 324 18.23 -12.52 -38.24
C ALA A 324 19.62 -12.24 -38.81
N GLU A 325 20.66 -12.17 -37.96
CA GLU A 325 22.06 -12.02 -38.38
C GLU A 325 22.49 -13.19 -39.27
N LYS A 326 22.14 -14.42 -38.90
CA LYS A 326 22.38 -15.60 -39.75
C LYS A 326 21.71 -15.46 -41.12
N ARG A 327 20.44 -15.04 -41.18
CA ARG A 327 19.74 -14.82 -42.46
C ARG A 327 20.39 -13.74 -43.32
N ILE A 328 20.92 -12.68 -42.71
CA ILE A 328 21.69 -11.66 -43.44
C ILE A 328 22.95 -12.27 -44.06
N LEU A 329 23.69 -13.09 -43.32
CA LEU A 329 24.87 -13.78 -43.86
C LEU A 329 24.49 -14.70 -45.03
N ASP A 330 23.41 -15.47 -44.89
CA ASP A 330 22.92 -16.34 -45.95
C ASP A 330 22.50 -15.53 -47.20
N HIS A 331 21.81 -14.41 -47.04
CA HIS A 331 21.43 -13.52 -48.15
C HIS A 331 22.65 -12.85 -48.82
N ARG A 332 23.67 -12.48 -48.04
CA ARG A 332 24.92 -11.92 -48.57
C ARG A 332 25.65 -12.94 -49.45
N LEU A 333 25.70 -14.20 -49.00
CA LEU A 333 26.27 -15.29 -49.78
C LEU A 333 25.52 -15.49 -51.11
N GLN A 334 24.19 -15.60 -51.07
CA GLN A 334 23.37 -15.74 -52.29
C GLN A 334 23.55 -14.57 -53.27
N LYS A 335 23.68 -13.35 -52.75
CA LYS A 335 23.93 -12.16 -53.55
C LYS A 335 25.32 -12.20 -54.20
N GLU A 336 26.35 -12.63 -53.47
CA GLU A 336 27.70 -12.82 -54.00
C GLU A 336 27.71 -13.87 -55.12
N GLU A 337 27.04 -15.00 -54.94
CA GLU A 337 26.86 -16.02 -55.99
C GLU A 337 26.17 -15.45 -57.24
N ALA A 338 25.07 -14.71 -57.06
CA ALA A 338 24.34 -14.08 -58.17
C ALA A 338 25.20 -13.06 -58.95
N LEU A 339 26.06 -12.31 -58.26
CA LEU A 339 27.02 -11.39 -58.87
C LEU A 339 28.12 -12.16 -59.63
N THR A 340 28.67 -13.23 -59.06
CA THR A 340 29.68 -14.06 -59.73
C THR A 340 29.12 -14.68 -61.01
N VAL A 341 27.88 -15.19 -60.99
CA VAL A 341 27.22 -15.71 -62.21
C VAL A 341 27.05 -14.61 -63.26
N ARG A 342 26.74 -13.37 -62.85
CA ARG A 342 26.65 -12.22 -63.77
C ARG A 342 27.96 -12.00 -64.53
N VAL A 343 29.06 -11.94 -63.79
CA VAL A 343 30.39 -11.66 -64.36
C VAL A 343 30.81 -12.81 -65.28
N ALA A 344 30.57 -14.05 -64.86
CA ALA A 344 30.84 -15.22 -65.69
C ALA A 344 30.02 -15.20 -67.00
N LYS A 345 28.73 -14.87 -66.94
CA LYS A 345 27.87 -14.81 -68.14
C LYS A 345 28.22 -13.63 -69.06
N ALA A 346 28.57 -12.47 -68.50
CA ALA A 346 29.02 -11.32 -69.26
C ALA A 346 30.33 -11.62 -70.01
N THR A 347 31.30 -12.24 -69.34
CA THR A 347 32.60 -12.60 -69.96
C THR A 347 32.47 -13.70 -71.01
N GLU A 348 31.61 -14.70 -70.79
CA GLU A 348 31.28 -15.73 -71.79
C GLU A 348 30.68 -15.11 -73.06
N ALA A 349 29.69 -14.22 -72.90
CA ALA A 349 29.03 -13.54 -74.01
C ALA A 349 29.97 -12.59 -74.75
N GLU A 350 30.82 -11.85 -74.04
CA GLU A 350 31.85 -10.98 -74.63
C GLU A 350 32.86 -11.78 -75.46
N GLY A 351 33.24 -12.98 -75.00
CA GLY A 351 34.08 -13.91 -75.76
C GLY A 351 33.44 -14.30 -77.10
N LYS A 352 32.17 -14.71 -77.08
CA LYS A 352 31.41 -15.06 -78.30
C LYS A 352 31.24 -13.86 -79.23
N GLU A 353 30.98 -12.68 -78.68
CA GLU A 353 30.89 -11.44 -79.46
C GLU A 353 32.20 -11.11 -80.17
N LYS A 354 33.34 -11.20 -79.46
CA LYS A 354 34.68 -10.96 -80.05
C LYS A 354 35.05 -11.98 -81.12
N GLU A 355 34.69 -13.25 -80.94
CA GLU A 355 34.88 -14.30 -81.94
C GLU A 355 34.11 -13.97 -83.22
N ILE A 356 32.82 -13.63 -83.10
CA ILE A 356 31.99 -13.21 -84.24
C ILE A 356 32.56 -11.95 -84.91
N VAL A 357 33.04 -10.97 -84.15
CA VAL A 357 33.66 -9.74 -84.71
C VAL A 357 34.96 -10.05 -85.46
N ALA A 358 35.80 -10.94 -84.92
CA ALA A 358 37.03 -11.37 -85.59
C ALA A 358 36.74 -12.14 -86.87
N GLU A 359 35.75 -13.04 -86.85
CA GLU A 359 35.23 -13.73 -88.04
C GLU A 359 34.74 -12.74 -89.10
N ILE A 360 33.96 -11.73 -88.70
CA ILE A 360 33.51 -10.65 -89.60
C ILE A 360 34.72 -9.95 -90.25
N SER A 361 35.77 -9.63 -89.50
CA SER A 361 36.96 -8.96 -90.05
C SER A 361 37.76 -9.81 -91.06
N VAL A 362 37.74 -11.14 -90.89
CA VAL A 362 38.34 -12.10 -91.85
C VAL A 362 37.45 -12.22 -93.09
N LEU A 363 36.14 -12.31 -92.88
CA LEU A 363 35.14 -12.36 -93.94
C LEU A 363 35.06 -11.05 -94.74
N GLU A 364 35.37 -9.88 -94.15
CA GLU A 364 35.49 -8.59 -94.84
C GLU A 364 36.64 -8.57 -95.85
N ARG A 365 37.76 -9.25 -95.55
CA ARG A 365 38.85 -9.42 -96.52
C ARG A 365 38.48 -10.37 -97.67
N GLN A 366 37.58 -11.32 -97.43
CA GLN A 366 37.05 -12.25 -98.45
C GLN A 366 35.82 -11.69 -99.20
N LYS A 367 35.12 -10.70 -98.63
CA LYS A 367 33.95 -10.00 -99.18
C LYS A 367 34.27 -9.27 -100.49
N ASP A 368 35.47 -8.72 -100.62
CA ASP A 368 35.94 -8.09 -101.86
C ASP A 368 36.02 -9.11 -103.02
N GLU A 369 36.16 -10.41 -102.71
CA GLU A 369 36.16 -11.52 -103.68
C GLU A 369 34.76 -12.13 -103.91
N LEU A 370 33.86 -12.08 -102.91
CA LEU A 370 32.57 -12.76 -102.89
C LEU A 370 31.37 -11.86 -103.24
N GLU A 371 31.60 -10.61 -103.66
CA GLU A 371 30.56 -9.66 -104.11
C GLU A 371 29.63 -10.23 -105.22
N ALA A 372 30.04 -11.34 -105.85
CA ALA A 372 29.24 -12.15 -106.78
C ALA A 372 28.39 -13.27 -106.14
N GLU A 373 28.86 -13.96 -105.11
CA GLU A 373 28.09 -14.93 -104.27
C GLU A 373 27.10 -14.22 -103.31
N LEU A 374 27.21 -12.88 -103.26
CA LEU A 374 26.53 -11.90 -102.42
C LEU A 374 25.01 -12.06 -102.25
N LYS A 375 24.27 -12.54 -103.25
CA LYS A 375 22.82 -12.80 -103.10
C LYS A 375 22.52 -14.00 -102.19
N LYS A 376 23.33 -15.07 -102.26
CA LYS A 376 23.18 -16.27 -101.43
C LYS A 376 23.69 -16.02 -100.00
N VAL A 377 24.74 -15.21 -99.90
CA VAL A 377 25.30 -14.71 -98.63
C VAL A 377 24.32 -13.80 -97.89
N ASN A 378 23.46 -13.03 -98.57
CA ASN A 378 22.50 -12.13 -97.92
C ASN A 378 21.50 -12.87 -96.99
N ILE A 379 21.09 -14.09 -97.35
CA ILE A 379 20.27 -14.96 -96.49
C ILE A 379 21.07 -15.42 -95.26
N SER A 380 22.35 -15.73 -95.45
CA SER A 380 23.25 -16.16 -94.37
C SER A 380 23.64 -15.01 -93.43
N LEU A 381 23.79 -13.79 -93.95
CA LEU A 381 24.00 -12.56 -93.19
C LEU A 381 22.78 -12.23 -92.33
N ALA A 382 21.57 -12.37 -92.88
CA ALA A 382 20.34 -12.22 -92.12
C ALA A 382 20.26 -13.25 -90.98
N ALA A 383 20.68 -14.49 -91.22
CA ALA A 383 20.74 -15.54 -90.20
C ALA A 383 21.82 -15.28 -89.13
N ALA A 384 23.01 -14.77 -89.49
CA ALA A 384 24.05 -14.39 -88.53
C ALA A 384 23.66 -13.15 -87.70
N SER A 385 23.04 -12.16 -88.33
CA SER A 385 22.52 -10.96 -87.65
C SER A 385 21.37 -11.29 -86.71
N ALA A 386 20.52 -12.28 -87.06
CA ALA A 386 19.51 -12.80 -86.15
C ALA A 386 20.17 -13.46 -84.93
N ARG A 387 21.14 -14.37 -85.14
CA ARG A 387 21.87 -15.03 -84.03
C ARG A 387 22.58 -14.04 -83.11
N LEU A 388 23.20 -12.98 -83.64
CA LEU A 388 23.81 -11.93 -82.83
C LEU A 388 22.78 -11.16 -81.99
N ARG A 389 21.58 -10.90 -82.55
CA ARG A 389 20.49 -10.28 -81.81
C ARG A 389 19.98 -11.20 -80.71
N ASP A 390 19.76 -12.47 -81.00
CA ASP A 390 19.27 -13.46 -80.02
C ASP A 390 20.23 -13.56 -78.82
N VAL A 391 21.54 -13.68 -79.06
CA VAL A 391 22.55 -13.74 -77.98
C VAL A 391 22.60 -12.45 -77.15
N ARG A 392 22.41 -11.27 -77.78
CA ARG A 392 22.36 -9.99 -77.07
C ARG A 392 21.09 -9.85 -76.24
N GLU A 393 19.95 -10.29 -76.78
CA GLU A 393 18.67 -10.25 -76.09
C GLU A 393 18.67 -11.22 -74.90
N GLU A 394 19.19 -12.44 -75.04
CA GLU A 394 19.38 -13.38 -73.93
C GLU A 394 20.27 -12.79 -72.82
N ARG A 395 21.37 -12.11 -73.19
CA ARG A 395 22.23 -11.40 -72.24
C ARG A 395 21.45 -10.33 -71.48
N ASP A 396 20.69 -9.51 -72.20
CA ASP A 396 19.98 -8.38 -71.60
C ASP A 396 18.86 -8.86 -70.68
N GLN A 397 18.10 -9.90 -71.09
CA GLN A 397 17.09 -10.55 -70.25
C GLN A 397 17.71 -11.20 -69.00
N PHE A 398 18.85 -11.87 -69.12
CA PHE A 398 19.55 -12.46 -67.98
C PHE A 398 20.07 -11.39 -67.01
N ASN A 399 20.64 -10.30 -67.54
CA ASN A 399 21.12 -9.19 -66.72
C ASN A 399 19.98 -8.52 -65.96
N GLU A 400 18.83 -8.34 -66.59
CA GLU A 400 17.65 -7.76 -65.95
C GLU A 400 17.14 -8.67 -64.82
N ALA A 401 16.89 -9.95 -65.09
CA ALA A 401 16.45 -10.91 -64.08
C ALA A 401 17.44 -11.01 -62.90
N ASN A 402 18.74 -10.99 -63.19
CA ASN A 402 19.76 -11.03 -62.15
C ASN A 402 19.85 -9.71 -61.35
N ASN A 403 19.56 -8.56 -61.97
CA ASN A 403 19.45 -7.29 -61.25
C ASN A 403 18.26 -7.29 -60.29
N GLU A 404 17.12 -7.85 -60.69
CA GLU A 404 15.95 -8.01 -59.83
C GLU A 404 16.27 -8.87 -58.59
N ILE A 405 16.98 -10.00 -58.76
CA ILE A 405 17.41 -10.87 -57.65
C ILE A 405 18.29 -10.10 -56.65
N VAL A 406 19.30 -9.38 -57.16
CA VAL A 406 20.21 -8.61 -56.31
C VAL A 406 19.48 -7.49 -55.57
N ALA A 407 18.51 -6.82 -56.23
CA ALA A 407 17.69 -5.80 -55.60
C ALA A 407 16.80 -6.37 -54.49
N HIS A 408 16.16 -7.53 -54.73
CA HIS A 408 15.33 -8.20 -53.74
C HIS A 408 16.14 -8.65 -52.50
N LEU A 409 17.31 -9.27 -52.70
CA LEU A 409 18.19 -9.67 -51.60
C LEU A 409 18.68 -8.48 -50.79
N LYS A 410 19.00 -7.36 -51.45
CA LYS A 410 19.38 -6.12 -50.79
C LYS A 410 18.24 -5.55 -49.92
N MET A 411 17.02 -5.52 -50.44
CA MET A 411 15.86 -5.07 -49.66
C MET A 411 15.62 -5.93 -48.42
N LYS A 412 15.74 -7.27 -48.56
CA LYS A 412 15.60 -8.20 -47.43
C LYS A 412 16.71 -8.05 -46.39
N GLU A 413 17.94 -7.78 -46.83
CA GLU A 413 19.06 -7.46 -45.94
C GLU A 413 18.79 -6.17 -45.14
N GLU A 414 18.32 -5.10 -45.80
CA GLU A 414 18.01 -3.82 -45.16
C GLU A 414 16.86 -3.95 -44.13
N GLU A 415 15.80 -4.69 -44.47
CA GLU A 415 14.67 -4.98 -43.58
C GLU A 415 15.11 -5.73 -42.31
N LEU A 416 15.89 -6.81 -42.48
CA LEU A 416 16.46 -7.57 -41.36
C LEU A 416 17.43 -6.73 -40.53
N SER A 417 18.26 -5.90 -41.17
CA SER A 417 19.18 -5.01 -40.47
C SER A 417 18.44 -4.01 -39.59
N LYS A 418 17.32 -3.45 -40.07
CA LYS A 418 16.47 -2.57 -39.28
C LYS A 418 15.87 -3.30 -38.07
N SER A 419 15.36 -4.52 -38.27
CA SER A 419 14.82 -5.36 -37.19
C SER A 419 15.86 -5.70 -36.13
N ILE A 420 17.10 -6.05 -36.53
CA ILE A 420 18.21 -6.31 -35.59
C ILE A 420 18.57 -5.05 -34.81
N SER A 421 18.62 -3.87 -35.47
CA SER A 421 18.92 -2.63 -34.75
C SER A 421 17.86 -2.28 -33.71
N ALA A 422 16.57 -2.41 -34.03
CA ALA A 422 15.49 -2.18 -33.09
C ALA A 422 15.55 -3.16 -31.91
N GLY A 423 15.79 -4.45 -32.19
CA GLY A 423 15.94 -5.45 -31.13
C GLY A 423 17.19 -5.26 -30.27
N ARG A 424 18.31 -4.78 -30.82
CA ARG A 424 19.49 -4.48 -30.01
C ARG A 424 19.24 -3.31 -29.05
N VAL A 425 18.58 -2.26 -29.53
CA VAL A 425 18.20 -1.11 -28.71
C VAL A 425 17.25 -1.54 -27.57
N GLU A 426 16.22 -2.34 -27.88
CA GLU A 426 15.31 -2.82 -26.83
C GLU A 426 16.03 -3.73 -25.82
N ALA A 427 16.98 -4.58 -26.25
CA ALA A 427 17.77 -5.40 -25.31
C ALA A 427 18.60 -4.53 -24.33
N GLU A 428 19.23 -3.46 -24.81
CA GLU A 428 19.97 -2.51 -23.97
C GLU A 428 19.06 -1.78 -22.97
N VAL A 429 17.85 -1.42 -23.41
CA VAL A 429 16.81 -0.84 -22.55
C VAL A 429 16.39 -1.83 -21.47
N LEU A 430 16.07 -3.07 -21.83
CA LEU A 430 15.69 -4.11 -20.87
C LEU A 430 16.80 -4.35 -19.84
N GLN A 431 18.06 -4.37 -20.27
CA GLN A 431 19.19 -4.53 -19.34
C GLN A 431 19.28 -3.37 -18.33
N THR A 432 19.09 -2.14 -18.80
CA THR A 432 19.08 -0.95 -17.93
C THR A 432 17.93 -1.02 -16.90
N TRP A 433 16.75 -1.48 -17.34
CA TRP A 433 15.61 -1.71 -16.45
C TRP A 433 15.85 -2.82 -15.43
N ILE A 434 16.43 -3.95 -15.84
CA ILE A 434 16.78 -5.05 -14.95
C ILE A 434 17.72 -4.55 -13.86
N ASN A 435 18.81 -3.87 -14.23
CA ASN A 435 19.77 -3.34 -13.26
C ASN A 435 19.10 -2.38 -12.27
N PHE A 436 18.27 -1.46 -12.76
CA PHE A 436 17.53 -0.55 -11.90
C PHE A 436 16.58 -1.27 -10.93
N LEU A 437 15.83 -2.28 -11.39
CA LEU A 437 14.93 -3.04 -10.54
C LEU A 437 15.70 -3.85 -9.49
N GLU A 438 16.81 -4.49 -9.86
CA GLU A 438 17.67 -5.24 -8.95
C GLU A 438 18.30 -4.32 -7.89
N ASP A 439 18.86 -3.17 -8.30
CA ASP A 439 19.49 -2.20 -7.40
C ASP A 439 18.48 -1.61 -6.40
N THR A 440 17.30 -1.19 -6.89
CA THR A 440 16.24 -0.65 -6.02
C THR A 440 15.67 -1.70 -5.08
N TRP A 441 15.55 -2.95 -5.53
CA TRP A 441 15.15 -4.07 -4.69
C TRP A 441 16.16 -4.37 -3.59
N LEU A 442 17.46 -4.33 -3.88
CA LEU A 442 18.52 -4.49 -2.86
C LEU A 442 18.40 -3.42 -1.77
N ILE A 443 18.15 -2.17 -2.15
CA ILE A 443 17.94 -1.07 -1.20
C ILE A 443 16.67 -1.32 -0.35
N GLN A 444 15.55 -1.64 -0.99
CA GLN A 444 14.27 -1.86 -0.34
C GLN A 444 14.31 -3.06 0.62
N SER A 445 14.91 -4.17 0.20
CA SER A 445 15.04 -5.39 0.99
C SER A 445 15.96 -5.19 2.20
N ALA A 446 17.10 -4.52 2.03
CA ALA A 446 18.00 -4.18 3.14
C ALA A 446 17.33 -3.27 4.19
N TYR A 447 16.55 -2.27 3.73
CA TYR A 447 15.76 -1.43 4.62
C TYR A 447 14.71 -2.25 5.38
N THR A 448 13.95 -3.09 4.67
CA THR A 448 12.89 -3.94 5.25
C THR A 448 13.47 -4.93 6.26
N GLU A 449 14.63 -5.52 5.98
CA GLU A 449 15.34 -6.42 6.88
C GLU A 449 15.79 -5.69 8.15
N THR A 450 16.38 -4.51 8.01
CA THR A 450 16.83 -3.68 9.15
C THR A 450 15.64 -3.25 10.01
N LYS A 451 14.55 -2.78 9.39
CA LYS A 451 13.30 -2.45 10.06
C LYS A 451 12.75 -3.64 10.84
N ASN A 452 12.67 -4.82 10.20
CA ASN A 452 12.13 -6.03 10.83
C ASN A 452 13.00 -6.50 12.00
N LYS A 453 14.33 -6.41 11.89
CA LYS A 453 15.26 -6.67 13.00
C LYS A 453 14.99 -5.73 14.18
N GLN A 454 14.92 -4.43 13.94
CA GLN A 454 14.63 -3.45 14.98
C GLN A 454 13.26 -3.71 15.64
N VAL A 455 12.21 -4.00 14.87
CA VAL A 455 10.88 -4.29 15.42
C VAL A 455 10.89 -5.57 16.25
N ASN A 456 11.61 -6.61 15.83
CA ASN A 456 11.75 -7.83 16.61
C ASN A 456 12.49 -7.56 17.94
N GLU A 457 13.57 -6.80 17.91
CA GLU A 457 14.29 -6.38 19.13
C GLU A 457 13.38 -5.59 20.09
N GLU A 458 12.59 -4.65 19.56
CA GLU A 458 11.61 -3.89 20.34
C GLU A 458 10.50 -4.78 20.92
N LEU A 459 10.01 -5.76 20.16
CA LEU A 459 9.03 -6.74 20.62
C LEU A 459 9.60 -7.63 21.74
N GLU A 460 10.83 -8.11 21.60
CA GLU A 460 11.51 -8.91 22.63
C GLU A 460 11.74 -8.10 23.92
N GLN A 461 12.14 -6.83 23.80
CA GLN A 461 12.30 -5.95 24.96
C GLN A 461 10.96 -5.68 25.64
N HIS A 462 9.91 -5.40 24.86
CA HIS A 462 8.56 -5.21 25.37
C HIS A 462 8.03 -6.47 26.06
N GLU A 463 8.29 -7.65 25.49
CA GLU A 463 7.92 -8.92 26.09
C GLU A 463 8.61 -9.15 27.44
N LYS A 464 9.92 -8.92 27.53
CA LYS A 464 10.66 -9.00 28.81
C LYS A 464 10.11 -8.02 29.85
N TYR A 465 9.81 -6.79 29.44
CA TYR A 465 9.18 -5.79 30.31
C TYR A 465 7.83 -6.27 30.83
N PHE A 466 6.95 -6.77 29.94
CA PHE A 466 5.62 -7.23 30.31
C PHE A 466 5.64 -8.43 31.25
N VAL A 467 6.52 -9.41 30.99
CA VAL A 467 6.73 -10.57 31.88
C VAL A 467 7.14 -10.13 33.28
N ASN A 468 8.12 -9.22 33.39
CA ASN A 468 8.56 -8.70 34.69
C ASN A 468 7.44 -7.92 35.41
N LEU A 469 6.71 -7.07 34.69
CA LEU A 469 5.57 -6.35 35.24
C LEU A 469 4.49 -7.31 35.77
N ALA A 470 4.14 -8.34 34.99
CA ALA A 470 3.17 -9.35 35.39
C ALA A 470 3.62 -10.10 36.65
N ILE A 471 4.89 -10.50 36.74
CA ILE A 471 5.43 -11.15 37.95
C ILE A 471 5.28 -10.23 39.17
N THR A 472 5.66 -8.95 39.06
CA THR A 472 5.57 -7.98 40.16
C THR A 472 4.12 -7.78 40.61
N LEU A 473 3.21 -7.52 39.67
CA LEU A 473 1.79 -7.29 39.96
C LEU A 473 1.11 -8.53 40.55
N LEU A 474 1.27 -9.71 39.93
CA LEU A 474 0.66 -10.96 40.43
C LEU A 474 1.20 -11.35 41.80
N SER A 475 2.50 -11.15 42.05
CA SER A 475 3.10 -11.39 43.38
C SER A 475 2.52 -10.43 44.43
N GLY A 476 2.36 -9.15 44.08
CA GLY A 476 1.72 -8.15 44.91
C GLY A 476 0.27 -8.52 45.23
N TYR A 477 -0.53 -8.84 44.22
CA TYR A 477 -1.92 -9.25 44.38
C TYR A 477 -2.07 -10.51 45.21
N LYS A 478 -1.23 -11.53 45.00
CA LYS A 478 -1.22 -12.73 45.84
C LYS A 478 -0.99 -12.39 47.32
N ASN A 479 -0.04 -11.49 47.61
CA ASN A 479 0.29 -11.07 48.97
C ASN A 479 -0.82 -10.21 49.61
N GLU A 480 -1.55 -9.41 48.83
CA GLU A 480 -2.66 -8.59 49.32
C GLU A 480 -3.98 -9.36 49.49
N LEU A 481 -4.29 -10.27 48.57
CA LEU A 481 -5.54 -11.04 48.56
C LEU A 481 -5.66 -11.93 49.79
N LYS A 482 -4.59 -12.62 50.18
CA LYS A 482 -4.64 -13.57 51.30
C LYS A 482 -5.06 -12.92 52.64
N PRO A 483 -4.45 -11.80 53.09
CA PRO A 483 -4.93 -11.04 54.24
C PRO A 483 -6.33 -10.46 54.04
N ALA A 484 -6.67 -9.98 52.83
CA ALA A 484 -7.99 -9.39 52.56
C ALA A 484 -9.13 -10.42 52.67
N ILE A 485 -8.96 -11.62 52.11
CA ILE A 485 -9.90 -12.74 52.24
C ILE A 485 -10.05 -13.15 53.71
N SER A 486 -8.94 -13.16 54.46
CA SER A 486 -8.96 -13.42 55.90
C SER A 486 -9.72 -12.34 56.68
N ARG A 487 -9.68 -11.07 56.25
CA ARG A 487 -10.48 -9.97 56.85
C ARG A 487 -11.96 -10.15 56.55
N ILE A 488 -12.32 -10.47 55.30
CA ILE A 488 -13.70 -10.77 54.92
C ILE A 488 -14.28 -11.89 55.78
N SER A 489 -13.55 -13.00 55.94
CA SER A 489 -13.99 -14.10 56.81
C SER A 489 -14.31 -13.61 58.23
N LYS A 490 -13.47 -12.74 58.80
CA LYS A 490 -13.70 -12.14 60.13
C LYS A 490 -14.89 -11.19 60.16
N TYR A 491 -15.10 -10.38 59.12
CA TYR A 491 -16.25 -9.49 59.01
C TYR A 491 -17.55 -10.28 58.95
N VAL A 492 -17.60 -11.36 58.16
CA VAL A 492 -18.75 -12.28 58.08
C VAL A 492 -19.05 -12.90 59.45
N GLU A 493 -18.02 -13.40 60.16
CA GLU A 493 -18.19 -13.94 61.52
C GLU A 493 -18.72 -12.89 62.52
N ASN A 494 -18.23 -11.65 62.44
CA ASN A 494 -18.65 -10.57 63.34
C ASN A 494 -20.08 -10.11 63.06
N LEU A 495 -20.47 -9.98 61.78
CA LEU A 495 -21.84 -9.67 61.37
C LEU A 495 -22.82 -10.77 61.80
N LYS A 496 -22.40 -12.04 61.73
CA LYS A 496 -23.19 -13.17 62.24
C LYS A 496 -23.41 -13.09 63.76
N LYS A 497 -22.37 -12.78 64.54
CA LYS A 497 -22.47 -12.59 66.00
C LYS A 497 -23.37 -11.40 66.38
N LEU A 498 -23.35 -10.32 65.61
CA LEU A 498 -24.23 -9.15 65.79
C LEU A 498 -25.70 -9.48 65.51
N ASN A 499 -25.97 -10.28 64.47
CA ASN A 499 -27.32 -10.81 64.19
C ASN A 499 -27.83 -11.72 65.33
N GLU A 500 -26.98 -12.57 65.90
CA GLU A 500 -27.33 -13.45 67.03
C GLU A 500 -27.54 -12.66 68.34
N THR A 501 -26.82 -11.57 68.55
CA THR A 501 -26.91 -10.73 69.77
C THR A 501 -28.11 -9.75 69.74
N SER A 502 -28.48 -9.23 68.55
CA SER A 502 -29.64 -8.35 68.37
C SER A 502 -30.98 -9.06 68.58
N GLY A 503 -31.02 -10.40 68.55
CA GLY A 503 -32.25 -11.18 68.76
C GLY A 503 -32.76 -11.22 70.21
N ASN A 504 -31.96 -10.77 71.20
CA ASN A 504 -32.21 -11.06 72.61
C ASN A 504 -32.31 -9.86 73.57
N SER A 505 -32.47 -8.61 73.11
CA SER A 505 -32.68 -7.46 74.01
C SER A 505 -34.05 -6.80 73.85
N SER A 506 -34.96 -7.08 74.78
CA SER A 506 -36.14 -6.25 75.05
C SER A 506 -35.71 -4.98 75.80
N ASN A 507 -35.93 -3.82 75.19
CA ASN A 507 -35.61 -2.46 75.70
C ASN A 507 -36.57 -2.03 76.84
N PRO A 508 -36.25 -1.02 77.70
CA PRO A 508 -36.37 0.38 77.24
C PRO A 508 -35.49 1.48 77.90
N ARG A 509 -35.14 2.46 77.04
CA ARG A 509 -35.20 3.94 77.18
C ARG A 509 -34.25 4.67 78.14
N GLY A 510 -33.39 5.51 77.54
CA GLY A 510 -32.70 6.64 78.19
C GLY A 510 -31.67 7.29 77.26
N GLU A 511 -31.94 8.54 76.92
CA GLU A 511 -31.21 9.58 76.16
C GLU A 511 -29.67 9.48 75.96
N ASP A 512 -29.26 10.02 74.80
CA ASP A 512 -27.90 10.38 74.34
C ASP A 512 -26.86 9.27 74.16
N PHE A 513 -26.97 8.52 73.06
CA PHE A 513 -25.81 7.98 72.35
C PHE A 513 -25.84 8.45 70.90
N ASN A 514 -25.30 9.63 70.66
CA ASN A 514 -24.95 10.12 69.34
C ASN A 514 -23.58 9.53 68.92
N GLU A 515 -23.42 8.21 69.01
CA GLU A 515 -22.19 7.47 68.70
C GLU A 515 -22.51 6.20 67.89
N LEU A 516 -22.25 6.30 66.57
CA LEU A 516 -21.84 5.27 65.62
C LEU A 516 -22.60 3.92 65.67
N ASN A 517 -23.41 3.63 64.65
CA ASN A 517 -24.01 2.30 64.45
C ASN A 517 -22.90 1.30 64.04
N PRO A 518 -22.41 0.41 64.93
CA PRO A 518 -21.21 -0.40 64.66
C PRO A 518 -21.43 -1.43 63.54
N ARG A 519 -22.69 -1.83 63.31
CA ARG A 519 -23.06 -2.69 62.21
C ARG A 519 -22.86 -2.01 60.86
N LYS A 520 -23.31 -0.75 60.73
CA LYS A 520 -23.20 0.01 59.48
C LYS A 520 -21.73 0.15 59.04
N HIS A 521 -20.83 0.43 59.97
CA HIS A 521 -19.40 0.52 59.69
C HIS A 521 -18.79 -0.83 59.25
N LEU A 522 -19.20 -1.95 59.86
CA LEU A 522 -18.74 -3.27 59.45
C LEU A 522 -19.25 -3.70 58.07
N GLU A 523 -20.47 -3.31 57.71
CA GLU A 523 -21.03 -3.55 56.39
C GLU A 523 -20.36 -2.68 55.32
N GLU A 524 -20.06 -1.40 55.60
CA GLU A 524 -19.26 -0.52 54.73
C GLU A 524 -17.84 -1.08 54.50
N ASP A 525 -17.14 -1.47 55.57
CA ASP A 525 -15.80 -2.08 55.50
C ASP A 525 -15.80 -3.40 54.73
N TYR A 526 -16.86 -4.22 54.87
CA TYR A 526 -17.03 -5.46 54.11
C TYR A 526 -17.14 -5.17 52.62
N LEU A 527 -18.03 -4.25 52.21
CA LEU A 527 -18.25 -3.87 50.82
C LEU A 527 -16.99 -3.29 50.17
N ASP A 528 -16.25 -2.47 50.91
CA ASP A 528 -14.98 -1.90 50.47
C ASP A 528 -13.92 -2.99 50.18
N ASN A 529 -13.78 -3.98 51.07
CA ASN A 529 -12.85 -5.09 50.88
C ASN A 529 -13.34 -6.05 49.77
N GLU A 530 -14.64 -6.31 49.66
CA GLU A 530 -15.26 -7.12 48.61
C GLU A 530 -15.01 -6.48 47.23
N ALA A 531 -15.30 -5.18 47.09
CA ALA A 531 -15.04 -4.42 45.88
C ALA A 531 -13.54 -4.44 45.50
N LYS A 532 -12.64 -4.31 46.49
CA LYS A 532 -11.19 -4.39 46.25
C LYS A 532 -10.78 -5.77 45.71
N ILE A 533 -11.24 -6.85 46.35
CA ILE A 533 -10.92 -8.25 45.95
C ILE A 533 -11.47 -8.55 44.54
N ILE A 534 -12.73 -8.21 44.27
CA ILE A 534 -13.35 -8.42 42.95
C ILE A 534 -12.61 -7.62 41.87
N THR A 535 -12.25 -6.36 42.16
CA THR A 535 -11.48 -5.53 41.23
C THR A 535 -10.11 -6.15 40.95
N THR A 536 -9.38 -6.61 41.97
CA THR A 536 -8.09 -7.30 41.80
C THR A 536 -8.22 -8.53 40.90
N PHE A 537 -9.25 -9.35 41.12
CA PHE A 537 -9.54 -10.51 40.28
C PHE A 537 -9.82 -10.14 38.82
N SER A 538 -10.58 -9.08 38.56
CA SER A 538 -10.82 -8.56 37.20
C SER A 538 -9.54 -8.08 36.51
N VAL A 539 -8.61 -7.44 37.24
CA VAL A 539 -7.30 -7.05 36.71
C VAL A 539 -6.46 -8.29 36.35
N VAL A 540 -6.47 -9.31 37.20
CA VAL A 540 -5.77 -10.59 36.95
C VAL A 540 -6.35 -11.31 35.74
N ASP A 541 -7.67 -11.35 35.57
CA ASP A 541 -8.33 -11.96 34.42
C ASP A 541 -7.97 -11.23 33.13
N SER A 542 -7.96 -9.89 33.15
CA SER A 542 -7.52 -9.07 32.02
C SER A 542 -6.06 -9.34 31.64
N MET A 543 -5.19 -9.54 32.64
CA MET A 543 -3.79 -9.91 32.41
C MET A 543 -3.67 -11.31 31.81
N LYS A 544 -4.41 -12.28 32.36
CA LYS A 544 -4.43 -13.67 31.88
C LYS A 544 -4.90 -13.77 30.43
N GLU A 545 -5.94 -13.04 30.06
CA GLU A 545 -6.44 -12.96 28.69
C GLU A 545 -5.35 -12.49 27.70
N GLN A 546 -4.48 -11.57 28.10
CA GLN A 546 -3.34 -11.15 27.28
C GLN A 546 -2.28 -12.24 27.11
N PHE A 547 -2.05 -13.08 28.12
CA PHE A 547 -1.14 -14.23 28.00
C PHE A 547 -1.73 -15.35 27.11
N ASP A 548 -3.05 -15.53 27.15
CA ASP A 548 -3.73 -16.57 26.38
C ASP A 548 -3.86 -16.21 24.88
N LYS A 549 -4.19 -14.94 24.57
CA LYS A 549 -4.36 -14.41 23.20
C LYS A 549 -3.07 -14.34 22.37
N ASN A 550 -1.90 -14.37 23.01
CA ASN A 550 -0.65 -14.30 22.28
C ASN A 550 -0.23 -15.69 21.78
N GLU A 551 -0.08 -15.79 20.45
CA GLU A 551 0.45 -16.98 19.76
C GLU A 551 1.96 -17.17 20.02
N THR A 552 2.65 -16.13 20.50
CA THR A 552 4.08 -16.15 20.81
C THR A 552 4.39 -17.17 21.91
N HIS A 553 4.98 -18.30 21.53
CA HIS A 553 5.26 -19.44 22.43
C HIS A 553 6.15 -19.07 23.63
N SER A 554 6.92 -17.99 23.54
CA SER A 554 7.84 -17.50 24.59
C SER A 554 7.13 -17.13 25.89
N ARG A 555 5.97 -16.45 25.84
CA ARG A 555 5.22 -16.03 27.05
C ARG A 555 4.62 -17.19 27.83
N LYS A 556 4.30 -18.27 27.13
CA LYS A 556 3.59 -19.42 27.68
C LYS A 556 4.50 -20.36 28.46
N ASP A 557 5.82 -20.18 28.49
CA ASP A 557 6.74 -21.12 29.16
C ASP A 557 7.36 -20.62 30.46
N ASP A 558 6.97 -19.43 30.95
CA ASP A 558 7.41 -18.97 32.27
C ASP A 558 6.67 -19.71 33.40
N SER A 559 7.36 -20.71 33.99
CA SER A 559 6.84 -21.52 35.12
C SER A 559 6.37 -20.65 36.28
N LYS A 560 7.04 -19.52 36.53
CA LYS A 560 6.74 -18.65 37.67
C LYS A 560 5.42 -17.89 37.48
N ILE A 561 5.13 -17.44 36.26
CA ILE A 561 3.86 -16.76 35.95
C ILE A 561 2.70 -17.76 36.05
N LYS A 562 2.86 -18.98 35.53
CA LYS A 562 1.86 -20.05 35.64
C LYS A 562 1.54 -20.38 37.10
N GLU A 563 2.56 -20.52 37.94
CA GLU A 563 2.41 -20.76 39.37
C GLU A 563 1.65 -19.62 40.06
N LEU A 564 1.99 -18.36 39.77
CA LEU A 564 1.30 -17.20 40.34
C LEU A 564 -0.18 -17.13 39.94
N PHE A 565 -0.51 -17.38 38.67
CA PHE A 565 -1.91 -17.47 38.23
C PHE A 565 -2.65 -18.60 38.95
N ASN A 566 -2.05 -19.78 39.06
CA ASN A 566 -2.64 -20.92 39.75
C ASN A 566 -2.88 -20.64 41.24
N ASP A 567 -1.96 -19.96 41.90
CA ASP A 567 -2.09 -19.59 43.31
C ASP A 567 -3.21 -18.55 43.52
N ILE A 568 -3.35 -17.58 42.62
CA ILE A 568 -4.47 -16.62 42.67
C ILE A 568 -5.81 -17.30 42.40
N VAL A 569 -5.86 -18.29 41.49
CA VAL A 569 -7.07 -19.11 41.25
C VAL A 569 -7.47 -19.88 42.51
N LYS A 570 -6.52 -20.42 43.28
CA LYS A 570 -6.83 -21.06 44.58
C LYS A 570 -7.40 -20.05 45.58
N LEU A 571 -6.80 -18.86 45.69
CA LEU A 571 -7.32 -17.78 46.55
C LEU A 571 -8.72 -17.33 46.14
N ARG A 572 -9.03 -17.32 44.83
CA ARG A 572 -10.38 -17.06 44.33
C ARG A 572 -11.38 -18.11 44.82
N ALA A 573 -11.04 -19.40 44.73
CA ALA A 573 -11.89 -20.46 45.23
C ALA A 573 -12.10 -20.37 46.76
N GLU A 574 -11.08 -19.97 47.53
CA GLU A 574 -11.20 -19.71 48.97
C GLU A 574 -12.15 -18.55 49.28
N PHE A 575 -12.12 -17.48 48.48
CA PHE A 575 -13.02 -16.34 48.62
C PHE A 575 -14.47 -16.71 48.28
N GLU A 576 -14.69 -17.42 47.16
CA GLU A 576 -16.01 -17.87 46.70
C GLU A 576 -16.67 -18.88 47.66
N ALA A 577 -15.89 -19.56 48.51
CA ALA A 577 -16.39 -20.47 49.53
C ALA A 577 -16.92 -19.76 50.80
N ILE A 578 -16.69 -18.46 50.97
CA ILE A 578 -17.23 -17.68 52.09
C ILE A 578 -18.65 -17.22 51.74
N ASP A 579 -19.64 -17.65 52.51
CA ASP A 579 -21.03 -17.22 52.31
C ASP A 579 -21.18 -15.70 52.50
N ARG A 580 -21.67 -15.00 51.46
CA ARG A 580 -21.93 -13.55 51.51
C ARG A 580 -23.03 -13.24 52.53
N PRO A 581 -22.78 -12.40 53.55
CA PRO A 581 -23.76 -12.04 54.58
C PRO A 581 -24.85 -11.12 54.03
N THR A 582 -26.05 -11.12 54.65
CA THR A 582 -27.12 -10.16 54.31
C THR A 582 -26.82 -8.79 54.90
N LEU A 583 -26.61 -7.79 54.04
CA LEU A 583 -26.24 -6.42 54.41
C LEU A 583 -27.48 -5.52 54.46
N GLU A 584 -27.73 -4.87 55.59
CA GLU A 584 -28.88 -3.97 55.78
C GLU A 584 -28.72 -2.68 54.95
N ILE A 585 -27.48 -2.24 54.70
CA ILE A 585 -27.17 -1.08 53.85
C ILE A 585 -27.66 -1.26 52.41
N GLU A 586 -27.73 -2.49 51.90
CA GLU A 586 -28.22 -2.80 50.55
C GLU A 586 -29.76 -2.96 50.48
N THR A 587 -30.47 -2.97 51.63
CA THR A 587 -31.94 -3.12 51.70
C THR A 587 -32.67 -1.76 51.82
N PRO A 588 -33.55 -1.37 50.88
CA PRO A 588 -34.29 -0.11 50.98
C PRO A 588 -35.43 -0.19 52.01
N LYS A 589 -35.54 0.80 52.90
CA LYS A 589 -36.72 0.96 53.77
C LYS A 589 -37.91 1.48 52.96
N LEU A 590 -38.98 0.68 52.90
CA LEU A 590 -40.30 1.05 52.38
C LEU A 590 -41.04 1.90 53.43
N ASP A 591 -41.07 3.22 53.25
CA ASP A 591 -42.01 4.09 53.96
C ASP A 591 -43.25 4.32 53.08
N ILE A 592 -44.34 3.63 53.42
CA ILE A 592 -45.70 3.96 52.97
C ILE A 592 -46.53 4.23 54.23
N PRO A 593 -47.23 5.36 54.31
CA PRO A 593 -48.47 5.45 55.07
C PRO A 593 -49.67 5.52 54.11
N ILE A 594 -50.50 4.47 54.14
CA ILE A 594 -51.87 4.48 53.64
C ILE A 594 -52.79 4.57 54.85
N GLU A 595 -53.66 5.58 54.87
CA GLU A 595 -55.03 5.61 55.41
C GLU A 595 -55.64 6.89 54.81
N ASP A 596 -56.81 6.94 54.17
CA ASP A 596 -58.07 6.31 54.49
C ASP A 596 -58.96 6.12 53.24
N LEU A 597 -59.78 5.07 53.26
CA LEU A 597 -60.94 4.88 52.38
C LEU A 597 -62.17 5.57 53.03
N PRO A 598 -63.13 6.11 52.26
CA PRO A 598 -64.38 5.34 52.13
C PRO A 598 -65.13 5.46 50.78
N LYS A 599 -65.66 4.30 50.36
CA LYS A 599 -67.01 4.00 49.80
C LYS A 599 -67.49 4.68 48.50
N THR A 600 -67.56 3.85 47.45
CA THR A 600 -68.71 3.53 46.57
C THR A 600 -69.46 4.66 45.85
N LEU A 601 -69.41 4.68 44.50
CA LEU A 601 -70.52 4.33 43.59
C LEU A 601 -70.14 4.52 42.10
N GLU A 602 -70.51 3.50 41.32
CA GLU A 602 -70.99 3.50 39.92
C GLU A 602 -70.11 3.92 38.73
N SER A 603 -69.85 2.89 37.89
CA SER A 603 -70.17 2.79 36.46
C SER A 603 -69.79 3.95 35.52
N THR A 604 -68.99 3.66 34.48
CA THR A 604 -69.47 3.39 33.10
C THR A 604 -68.27 3.42 32.13
N GLN A 605 -68.06 2.35 31.34
CA GLN A 605 -67.22 2.36 30.13
C GLN A 605 -67.97 3.08 28.99
N PRO A 606 -67.27 3.73 28.04
CA PRO A 606 -67.20 3.05 26.74
C PRO A 606 -65.87 3.19 25.96
N LYS A 607 -65.83 2.30 24.97
CA LYS A 607 -64.93 1.92 23.87
C LYS A 607 -64.26 3.01 23.00
N PRO A 608 -63.34 2.58 22.09
CA PRO A 608 -62.36 3.39 21.34
C PRO A 608 -62.83 3.74 19.93
N GLU A 609 -62.07 4.62 19.26
CA GLU A 609 -62.09 4.74 17.80
C GLU A 609 -60.67 4.92 17.24
N ALA A 610 -60.46 4.30 16.09
CA ALA A 610 -59.22 4.21 15.34
C ALA A 610 -59.47 4.65 13.90
N THR A 611 -58.57 5.44 13.33
CA THR A 611 -58.28 5.53 11.88
C THR A 611 -56.98 6.34 11.72
N LYS A 612 -55.84 5.71 11.45
CA LYS A 612 -55.25 5.42 10.12
C LYS A 612 -55.11 6.67 9.24
N ASP A 613 -53.86 7.03 8.94
CA ASP A 613 -53.37 7.24 7.58
C ASP A 613 -51.84 7.09 7.50
N THR A 614 -51.39 6.34 6.49
CA THR A 614 -50.02 6.14 5.97
C THR A 614 -50.20 6.09 4.44
N PRO A 615 -49.24 6.49 3.58
CA PRO A 615 -48.01 5.68 3.39
C PRO A 615 -46.73 6.39 2.85
N GLU A 616 -45.60 5.67 2.98
CA GLU A 616 -44.44 5.49 2.05
C GLU A 616 -43.66 6.71 1.50
N ALA A 617 -42.35 6.73 1.27
CA ALA A 617 -41.19 5.82 1.40
C ALA A 617 -39.94 6.76 1.35
N THR A 618 -38.74 6.41 1.81
CA THR A 618 -37.61 5.95 0.97
C THR A 618 -36.35 5.84 1.85
N LYS A 619 -35.48 4.91 1.45
CA LYS A 619 -34.29 4.34 2.07
C LYS A 619 -33.03 5.21 2.22
N ASP A 620 -32.18 4.73 3.13
CA ASP A 620 -30.70 4.67 3.18
C ASP A 620 -29.86 5.94 3.40
N ASN A 621 -29.27 6.03 4.59
CA ASN A 621 -27.91 6.54 4.81
C ASN A 621 -27.29 5.85 6.05
N PRO A 622 -25.97 5.53 6.08
CA PRO A 622 -25.37 4.65 7.08
C PRO A 622 -24.88 5.39 8.33
N GLU A 623 -24.76 4.60 9.39
CA GLU A 623 -24.48 4.93 10.77
C GLU A 623 -23.11 5.60 10.99
N ALA A 624 -23.14 6.74 11.68
CA ALA A 624 -22.01 7.24 12.44
C ALA A 624 -22.03 6.58 13.83
N GLN A 625 -20.94 5.93 14.19
CA GLN A 625 -20.73 5.33 15.52
C GLN A 625 -20.76 6.41 16.63
N PRO A 626 -21.58 6.26 17.67
CA PRO A 626 -21.39 6.96 18.93
C PRO A 626 -20.64 6.07 19.95
N LEU A 627 -19.79 6.73 20.74
CA LEU A 627 -19.15 6.24 21.96
C LEU A 627 -20.03 5.27 22.76
N LEU A 628 -19.53 4.05 23.01
CA LEU A 628 -20.22 3.04 23.80
C LEU A 628 -19.87 3.14 25.29
N ASP A 629 -20.93 3.14 26.11
CA ASP A 629 -20.94 3.11 27.57
C ASP A 629 -20.86 1.65 28.08
N PRO A 630 -19.87 1.28 28.92
CA PRO A 630 -19.64 -0.09 29.38
C PRO A 630 -20.76 -0.71 30.25
N ALA A 631 -21.75 0.07 30.69
CA ALA A 631 -22.82 -0.41 31.57
C ALA A 631 -23.95 -1.15 30.82
N ALA A 632 -24.11 -0.94 29.51
CA ALA A 632 -25.23 -1.49 28.73
C ALA A 632 -24.96 -2.89 28.17
N GLU A 633 -23.70 -3.30 28.00
CA GLU A 633 -23.34 -4.62 27.45
C GLU A 633 -23.53 -5.78 28.44
N LEU A 634 -23.53 -5.51 29.75
CA LEU A 634 -23.78 -6.53 30.78
C LEU A 634 -25.24 -7.03 30.80
N ALA A 635 -26.19 -6.20 30.38
CA ALA A 635 -27.62 -6.56 30.38
C ALA A 635 -28.06 -7.31 29.11
N GLN A 636 -27.27 -7.26 28.04
CA GLN A 636 -27.62 -7.89 26.76
C GLN A 636 -27.01 -9.30 26.59
N LEU A 637 -26.03 -9.66 27.43
CA LEU A 637 -25.33 -10.94 27.39
C LEU A 637 -25.96 -12.07 28.24
N GLU A 638 -26.94 -11.76 29.10
CA GLU A 638 -27.66 -12.78 29.91
C GLU A 638 -28.88 -13.40 29.19
N SER A 639 -29.29 -12.89 28.01
CA SER A 639 -30.49 -13.36 27.31
C SER A 639 -30.25 -14.44 26.25
N GLU A 640 -29.02 -14.82 25.95
CA GLU A 640 -28.72 -15.70 24.80
C GLU A 640 -27.79 -16.86 25.16
N PHE A 641 -28.22 -17.78 26.02
CA PHE A 641 -27.72 -19.16 25.97
C PHE A 641 -28.77 -20.16 26.46
N GLY A 642 -29.42 -20.88 25.54
CA GLY A 642 -30.14 -22.12 25.89
C GLY A 642 -31.24 -22.62 24.95
N GLN A 643 -30.95 -22.99 23.70
CA GLN A 643 -31.30 -24.31 23.11
C GLN A 643 -30.89 -24.37 21.63
N GLY A 644 -30.14 -25.41 21.28
CA GLY A 644 -29.54 -25.60 19.97
C GLY A 644 -30.15 -26.71 19.11
N SER A 645 -29.25 -27.34 18.35
CA SER A 645 -29.40 -28.45 17.39
C SER A 645 -29.81 -28.03 15.97
N HIS A 646 -28.85 -28.05 15.03
CA HIS A 646 -28.54 -29.11 14.04
C HIS A 646 -29.53 -29.05 12.85
N ASP A 647 -29.09 -28.87 11.60
CA ASP A 647 -28.36 -29.88 10.83
C ASP A 647 -27.50 -29.36 9.67
N TYR A 648 -26.51 -30.21 9.34
CA TYR A 648 -25.61 -30.15 8.21
C TYR A 648 -26.33 -30.37 6.86
N SER A 649 -25.82 -29.70 5.82
CA SER A 649 -25.86 -30.22 4.45
C SER A 649 -24.53 -29.87 3.77
N ALA A 650 -23.76 -30.92 3.49
CA ALA A 650 -22.63 -30.91 2.59
C ALA A 650 -23.15 -31.10 1.17
N ASP A 651 -22.70 -30.23 0.27
CA ASP A 651 -22.59 -30.31 -1.19
C ASP A 651 -22.16 -28.87 -1.56
N GLU A 652 -21.02 -28.57 -2.17
CA GLU A 652 -20.58 -29.08 -3.46
C GLU A 652 -19.09 -28.71 -3.60
N ILE A 653 -18.24 -29.72 -3.58
CA ILE A 653 -16.89 -29.66 -4.15
C ILE A 653 -17.07 -29.85 -5.66
N GLY A 654 -16.51 -28.95 -6.45
CA GLY A 654 -16.54 -29.07 -7.91
C GLY A 654 -15.53 -28.16 -8.59
N ASP A 655 -14.30 -28.67 -8.71
CA ASP A 655 -13.26 -28.27 -9.66
C ASP A 655 -13.82 -27.73 -10.98
N TRP A 656 -13.39 -26.54 -11.40
CA TRP A 656 -13.28 -26.20 -12.81
C TRP A 656 -11.89 -25.62 -13.07
N GLU A 657 -11.03 -26.53 -13.50
CA GLU A 657 -9.67 -26.33 -13.96
C GLU A 657 -9.61 -25.40 -15.18
N PHE A 658 -8.46 -24.75 -15.30
CA PHE A 658 -7.89 -24.29 -16.56
C PHE A 658 -7.88 -25.43 -17.58
N ASP A 659 -8.49 -25.23 -18.75
CA ASP A 659 -7.96 -25.60 -20.08
C ASP A 659 -9.03 -25.41 -21.16
N GLU A 660 -9.05 -24.23 -21.81
CA GLU A 660 -9.67 -24.11 -23.13
C GLU A 660 -8.91 -23.10 -24.00
N LEU A 661 -7.62 -23.39 -24.20
CA LEU A 661 -6.76 -22.72 -25.18
C LEU A 661 -5.95 -23.77 -25.97
N GLU A 662 -6.58 -24.85 -26.42
CA GLU A 662 -5.92 -25.79 -27.37
C GLU A 662 -6.89 -26.57 -28.28
N ARG A 663 -7.85 -25.90 -28.95
CA ARG A 663 -8.65 -26.59 -30.00
C ARG A 663 -9.19 -25.82 -31.21
N GLU A 664 -8.84 -24.56 -31.43
CA GLU A 664 -9.33 -23.83 -32.61
C GLU A 664 -8.31 -23.57 -33.73
N LEU A 665 -7.17 -24.29 -33.76
CA LEU A 665 -6.19 -24.20 -34.87
C LEU A 665 -5.86 -25.55 -35.54
N ARG A 666 -6.79 -26.52 -35.50
CA ARG A 666 -6.69 -27.75 -36.30
C ARG A 666 -8.04 -28.18 -36.90
N SER A 667 -8.62 -27.35 -37.76
CA SER A 667 -9.54 -27.76 -38.84
C SER A 667 -9.89 -26.54 -39.68
N GLY A 668 -9.58 -26.43 -40.97
CA GLY A 668 -8.91 -27.31 -41.89
C GLY A 668 -8.71 -26.54 -43.19
N ASP A 669 -7.46 -26.48 -43.65
CA ASP A 669 -7.17 -26.32 -45.07
C ASP A 669 -7.44 -27.66 -45.73
N SER A 670 -8.49 -27.73 -46.55
CA SER A 670 -8.51 -28.58 -47.75
C SER A 670 -9.72 -28.25 -48.61
N THR A 671 -9.52 -27.46 -49.67
CA THR A 671 -9.95 -27.85 -51.02
C THR A 671 -9.27 -26.96 -52.06
N SER A 672 -8.15 -27.46 -52.58
CA SER A 672 -7.74 -27.24 -53.96
C SER A 672 -8.66 -28.00 -54.90
N ARG A 673 -9.16 -27.38 -55.95
CA ARG A 673 -9.47 -28.04 -57.22
C ARG A 673 -9.45 -27.04 -58.36
N ASN A 674 -8.71 -27.44 -59.41
CA ASN A 674 -8.69 -27.04 -60.82
C ASN A 674 -9.65 -25.96 -61.29
#